data_AF-A0A519ETB7-F1
#
_entry.id   AF-A0A519ETB7-F1
#
_cell.length_a   1.000
_cell.length_b   1.000
_cell.length_c   1.000
_cell.angle_alpha   90.00
_cell.angle_beta   90.00
_cell.angle_gamma   90.00
#
_symmetry.space_group_name_H-M   'P 1'
#
loop_
_entity.id
_entity.type
_entity.pdbx_description
1 polymer ?
#
loop_
_entity_poly.entity_id
_entity_poly.type
_entity_poly.pdbx_seq_one_letter_code
_entity_poly.pdbx_strand_id
1 'polypeptide(L)'
;FTLVREYPAREQVMQYGESDLAFISRLLAEVGIWYRFSNNERLGIEVVEFHDDQRHYVRPRVSLPFRPQSGLGSSDADGVWGLQVSHEVVEQSVHFRAYHHRDAGAWLDGDVDQTRGDTTTYGEAYHYAEPYKALGDRLDQDEDLEGESGFFFARLRHERYLNNQTRLTGISSSASLGLAQVLAISGGAPQAFEPGAVLTRLQLRAARDRSFELSFEAIPYSENVCFRPPLLAKPQIAGTVPARVTSSLANDPYSHIDREGRYKVSFLFDRDSWEIGQESLWLRLARPYAGDTHGLHLPLICGTEVAIAFEQGDPDRPYIAHALHDSRHPDHVTLLRSDYKRNVLRTPANNKLRMEDDRGKEHIKLSTEHSGKSQLNLGHLVDNEKDKRGEGFELRTDGWGAIRAGRGLFISADEQTRAHGQQLDMDAAIEQLESALSLARSMAQAARSAQAIAADTSGHEQLTAALTNLTEPGLLLHAPAGIGVVSPEAVLLSSGRDSVAITSSRSTNISAGHDITGTAEGAISLCAVTKGLDLKAVDGDMQLHAYGGAMHALANDQIKIESLAGRVEISAPEEIVFSCGGAFIRIKDGDIELGAPGNIHHRAAYVLKGGATTLTTPATPIPPGYAAGYTLSDPVKGYAPFVRYLITTQEGERFPGVTDKDGKTIPVHTLLPGNVLIEFPNDKPDDQ
;
A
#
# COMPACT_ATOMS: atom_id res chain seq x y z
N PHE A 1 10.38 55.24 -7.70
CA PHE A 1 10.92 54.21 -8.61
C PHE A 1 10.64 54.64 -10.04
N THR A 2 11.67 54.67 -10.88
CA THR A 2 11.54 54.88 -12.32
C THR A 2 12.42 53.83 -12.98
N LEU A 3 11.79 52.68 -13.20
CA LEU A 3 12.43 51.47 -13.72
C LEU A 3 11.97 51.25 -15.16
N VAL A 4 12.86 50.75 -15.99
CA VAL A 4 12.57 50.39 -17.39
C VAL A 4 12.03 48.95 -17.47
N ARG A 5 12.46 48.09 -16.54
CA ARG A 5 12.11 46.66 -16.54
C ARG A 5 10.95 46.34 -15.62
N GLU A 6 10.27 45.24 -15.91
CA GLU A 6 9.34 44.58 -15.00
C GLU A 6 10.06 43.49 -14.20
N TYR A 7 9.76 43.41 -12.90
CA TYR A 7 10.35 42.45 -11.98
C TYR A 7 9.28 41.49 -11.46
N PRO A 8 9.48 40.16 -11.53
CA PRO A 8 8.48 39.20 -11.12
C PRO A 8 8.29 39.18 -9.60
N ALA A 9 7.09 38.81 -9.16
CA ALA A 9 6.84 38.54 -7.75
C ALA A 9 7.57 37.26 -7.32
N ARG A 10 8.43 37.37 -6.29
CA ARG A 10 9.13 36.23 -5.69
C ARG A 10 8.17 35.44 -4.79
N GLU A 11 8.27 34.11 -4.80
CA GLU A 11 7.40 33.23 -3.97
C GLU A 11 7.67 33.39 -2.47
N GLN A 12 8.93 33.63 -2.10
CA GLN A 12 9.35 33.93 -0.74
C GLN A 12 10.65 34.73 -0.78
N VAL A 13 10.77 35.68 0.15
CA VAL A 13 12.01 36.42 0.42
C VAL A 13 12.15 36.56 1.93
N MET A 14 13.23 36.05 2.50
CA MET A 14 13.52 36.13 3.93
C MET A 14 14.55 37.21 4.21
N GLN A 15 14.24 38.09 5.17
CA GLN A 15 15.22 38.93 5.84
C GLN A 15 15.77 38.15 7.04
N TYR A 16 17.06 37.79 7.00
CA TYR A 16 17.67 36.96 8.04
C TYR A 16 19.02 37.52 8.50
N GLY A 17 19.14 37.80 9.80
CA GLY A 17 20.41 38.23 10.40
C GLY A 17 20.98 39.54 9.84
N GLU A 18 20.16 40.36 9.20
CA GLU A 18 20.56 41.60 8.53
C GLU A 18 19.63 42.76 8.88
N SER A 19 20.12 44.00 8.78
CA SER A 19 19.30 45.20 8.97
C SER A 19 18.43 45.51 7.76
N ASP A 20 17.38 46.30 7.94
CA ASP A 20 16.46 46.67 6.85
C ASP A 20 17.20 47.36 5.68
N LEU A 21 18.19 48.20 5.99
CA LEU A 21 19.02 48.84 4.98
C LEU A 21 19.87 47.82 4.20
N ALA A 22 20.49 46.86 4.89
CA ALA A 22 21.28 45.81 4.26
C ALA A 22 20.40 44.92 3.37
N PHE A 23 19.21 44.57 3.85
CA PHE A 23 18.20 43.81 3.10
C PHE A 23 17.80 44.53 1.81
N ILE A 24 17.37 45.79 1.92
CA ILE A 24 16.96 46.61 0.77
C ILE A 24 18.12 46.79 -0.20
N SER A 25 19.31 47.17 0.29
CA SER A 25 20.49 47.36 -0.56
C SER A 25 20.92 46.08 -1.27
N ARG A 26 20.82 44.92 -0.60
CA ARG A 26 21.13 43.62 -1.19
C ARG A 26 20.13 43.26 -2.28
N LEU A 27 18.83 43.41 -2.04
CA LEU A 27 17.80 43.11 -3.02
C LEU A 27 17.94 44.00 -4.26
N LEU A 28 18.09 45.31 -4.07
CA LEU A 28 18.32 46.25 -5.17
C LEU A 28 19.58 45.89 -5.95
N ALA A 29 20.68 45.57 -5.23
CA ALA A 29 21.91 45.19 -5.87
C ALA A 29 21.78 43.88 -6.64
N GLU A 30 21.10 42.85 -6.11
CA GLU A 30 20.85 41.56 -6.76
C GLU A 30 20.21 41.73 -8.14
N VAL A 31 19.21 42.59 -8.24
CA VAL A 31 18.47 42.86 -9.48
C VAL A 31 18.99 44.06 -10.28
N GLY A 32 20.17 44.60 -9.90
CA GLY A 32 20.87 45.62 -10.67
C GLY A 32 20.29 47.04 -10.58
N ILE A 33 19.39 47.29 -9.64
CA ILE A 33 18.81 48.62 -9.38
C ILE A 33 19.81 49.43 -8.55
N TRP A 34 20.20 50.59 -9.09
CA TRP A 34 20.96 51.61 -8.37
C TRP A 34 20.02 52.73 -7.92
N TYR A 35 20.49 53.52 -6.95
CA TYR A 35 19.73 54.67 -6.48
C TYR A 35 20.61 55.88 -6.22
N ARG A 36 20.00 57.05 -6.25
CA ARG A 36 20.62 58.33 -5.89
C ARG A 36 19.68 59.17 -5.04
N PHE A 37 20.25 60.14 -4.35
CA PHE A 37 19.49 61.17 -3.64
C PHE A 37 19.41 62.42 -4.51
N SER A 38 18.21 62.97 -4.64
CA SER A 38 17.94 64.27 -5.25
C SER A 38 17.14 65.14 -4.29
N ASN A 39 17.16 66.46 -4.49
CA ASN A 39 16.34 67.38 -3.71
C ASN A 39 15.19 67.88 -4.57
N ASN A 40 13.96 67.76 -4.08
CA ASN A 40 12.80 68.35 -4.71
C ASN A 40 12.67 69.81 -4.25
N GLU A 41 13.23 70.74 -5.02
CA GLU A 41 13.27 72.18 -4.67
C GLU A 41 11.88 72.78 -4.39
N ARG A 42 10.81 72.25 -5.00
CA ARG A 42 9.44 72.72 -4.78
C ARG A 42 8.87 72.30 -3.43
N LEU A 43 9.21 71.10 -2.97
CA LEU A 43 8.68 70.50 -1.74
C LEU A 43 9.66 70.61 -0.56
N GLY A 44 10.93 70.92 -0.81
CA GLY A 44 11.98 71.01 0.21
C GLY A 44 12.30 69.66 0.87
N ILE A 45 12.07 68.56 0.16
CA ILE A 45 12.31 67.19 0.66
C ILE A 45 13.40 66.50 -0.16
N GLU A 46 14.17 65.65 0.51
CA GLU A 46 15.06 64.71 -0.14
C GLU A 46 14.26 63.54 -0.73
N VAL A 47 14.58 63.17 -1.96
CA VAL A 47 13.94 62.08 -2.70
C VAL A 47 14.99 61.04 -3.04
N VAL A 48 14.67 59.78 -2.79
CA VAL A 48 15.47 58.64 -3.26
C VAL A 48 14.91 58.18 -4.60
N GLU A 49 15.74 58.28 -5.63
CA GLU A 49 15.39 57.86 -6.98
C GLU A 49 16.04 56.51 -7.29
N PHE A 50 15.22 55.52 -7.65
CA PHE A 50 15.65 54.16 -7.98
C PHE A 50 15.53 53.93 -9.49
N HIS A 51 16.60 53.39 -10.09
CA HIS A 51 16.76 53.20 -11.52
C HIS A 51 17.52 51.91 -11.84
N ASP A 52 17.27 51.34 -13.01
CA ASP A 52 17.85 50.07 -13.51
C ASP A 52 18.54 50.22 -14.88
N ASP A 53 18.56 51.43 -15.47
CA ASP A 53 19.01 51.66 -16.83
C ASP A 53 19.77 52.99 -17.01
N GLN A 54 20.73 53.01 -17.94
CA GLN A 54 21.59 54.16 -18.30
C GLN A 54 20.80 55.34 -18.90
N ARG A 55 19.60 55.09 -19.43
CA ARG A 55 18.67 56.14 -19.91
C ARG A 55 18.34 57.15 -18.81
N HIS A 56 18.40 56.72 -17.54
CA HIS A 56 18.07 57.54 -16.37
C HIS A 56 19.26 58.26 -15.74
N TYR A 57 20.45 58.21 -16.35
CA TYR A 57 21.52 59.14 -15.96
C TYR A 57 21.08 60.59 -16.14
N VAL A 58 21.54 61.46 -15.23
CA VAL A 58 21.09 62.85 -15.12
C VAL A 58 21.43 63.64 -16.39
N ARG A 59 20.42 64.33 -16.94
CA ARG A 59 20.54 65.24 -18.10
C ARG A 59 20.12 66.66 -17.72
N PRO A 60 20.70 67.73 -18.34
CA PRO A 60 21.70 67.69 -19.41
C PRO A 60 23.10 67.28 -18.93
N ARG A 61 23.95 66.85 -19.87
CA ARG A 61 25.38 66.59 -19.61
C ARG A 61 26.05 67.88 -19.14
N VAL A 62 26.87 67.80 -18.11
CA VAL A 62 27.69 68.94 -17.66
C VAL A 62 29.01 68.90 -18.41
N SER A 63 29.38 70.01 -19.05
CA SER A 63 30.65 70.13 -19.77
C SER A 63 31.62 71.01 -18.98
N LEU A 64 32.76 70.45 -18.56
CA LEU A 64 33.81 71.19 -17.85
C LEU A 64 35.13 71.14 -18.64
N PRO A 65 35.89 72.24 -18.71
CA PRO A 65 37.20 72.24 -19.35
C PRO A 65 38.25 71.52 -18.50
N PHE A 66 39.08 70.69 -19.15
CA PHE A 66 40.30 70.16 -18.56
C PHE A 66 41.34 71.29 -18.42
N ARG A 67 41.77 71.56 -17.19
CA ARG A 67 42.69 72.65 -16.88
C ARG A 67 43.77 72.18 -15.92
N PRO A 68 44.98 71.80 -16.40
CA PRO A 68 46.06 71.41 -15.51
C PRO A 68 46.45 72.58 -14.59
N GLN A 69 46.52 72.33 -13.28
CA GLN A 69 46.96 73.33 -12.30
C GLN A 69 48.48 73.49 -12.34
N SER A 70 49.00 74.16 -13.36
CA SER A 70 50.41 74.56 -13.46
C SER A 70 50.51 76.08 -13.61
N GLY A 71 50.60 76.83 -12.50
CA GLY A 71 50.84 78.28 -12.49
C GLY A 71 50.10 79.09 -11.42
N LEU A 72 50.25 80.43 -11.45
CA LEU A 72 49.66 81.43 -10.54
C LEU A 72 48.29 82.00 -11.03
N GLY A 73 47.60 81.33 -11.96
CA GLY A 73 46.36 81.85 -12.57
C GLY A 73 45.10 81.14 -12.07
N SER A 74 44.18 81.87 -11.43
CA SER A 74 42.76 81.50 -11.35
C SER A 74 42.08 82.01 -12.61
N SER A 75 41.35 81.14 -13.31
CA SER A 75 40.64 81.46 -14.55
C SER A 75 39.16 81.85 -14.34
N ASP A 76 38.74 82.06 -13.09
CA ASP A 76 37.37 82.40 -12.63
C ASP A 76 36.22 81.52 -13.17
N ALA A 77 36.55 80.39 -13.79
CA ALA A 77 35.61 79.43 -14.34
C ALA A 77 35.97 78.02 -13.87
N ASP A 78 34.93 77.22 -13.61
CA ASP A 78 35.07 75.84 -13.16
C ASP A 78 35.81 74.97 -14.19
N GLY A 79 36.55 73.99 -13.69
CA GLY A 79 37.27 73.04 -14.53
C GLY A 79 37.57 71.74 -13.81
N VAL A 80 38.11 70.79 -14.56
CA VAL A 80 38.57 69.49 -14.05
C VAL A 80 40.07 69.33 -14.23
N TRP A 81 40.73 68.72 -13.25
CA TRP A 81 42.18 68.48 -13.26
C TRP A 81 42.53 67.21 -12.48
N GLY A 82 43.81 66.83 -12.49
CA GLY A 82 44.27 65.62 -11.80
C GLY A 82 43.62 64.35 -12.32
N LEU A 83 43.29 64.31 -13.61
CA LEU A 83 42.63 63.17 -14.23
C LEU A 83 43.58 61.96 -14.28
N GLN A 84 43.15 60.84 -13.70
CA GLN A 84 43.88 59.58 -13.72
C GLN A 84 42.94 58.45 -14.17
N VAL A 85 43.32 57.76 -15.24
CA VAL A 85 42.64 56.56 -15.72
C VAL A 85 43.32 55.34 -15.13
N SER A 86 42.52 54.39 -14.66
CA SER A 86 42.95 53.06 -14.22
C SER A 86 42.23 52.00 -15.04
N HIS A 87 42.98 50.96 -15.42
CA HIS A 87 42.46 49.81 -16.15
C HIS A 87 42.68 48.54 -15.34
N GLU A 88 41.71 47.65 -15.37
CA GLU A 88 41.72 46.34 -14.72
C GLU A 88 41.31 45.29 -15.74
N VAL A 89 42.02 44.17 -15.81
CA VAL A 89 41.63 43.04 -16.68
C VAL A 89 40.46 42.34 -16.01
N VAL A 90 39.34 42.25 -16.72
CA VAL A 90 38.09 41.66 -16.23
C VAL A 90 37.65 40.51 -17.14
N GLU A 91 36.69 39.74 -16.65
CA GLU A 91 36.22 38.52 -17.27
C GLU A 91 35.55 38.78 -18.63
N GLN A 92 35.94 37.98 -19.63
CA GLN A 92 35.45 38.10 -21.00
C GLN A 92 34.03 37.58 -21.15
N SER A 93 33.68 36.49 -20.44
CA SER A 93 32.36 35.89 -20.50
C SER A 93 31.87 35.43 -19.13
N VAL A 94 30.55 35.27 -19.00
CA VAL A 94 29.89 34.71 -17.83
C VAL A 94 29.17 33.44 -18.24
N HIS A 95 29.57 32.31 -17.66
CA HIS A 95 28.86 31.04 -17.80
C HIS A 95 28.04 30.80 -16.53
N PHE A 96 26.79 30.39 -16.67
CA PHE A 96 25.89 30.26 -15.53
C PHE A 96 24.99 29.04 -15.65
N ARG A 97 24.72 28.41 -14.50
CA ARG A 97 23.88 27.22 -14.43
C ARG A 97 23.05 27.18 -13.16
N ALA A 98 21.81 26.69 -13.24
CA ALA A 98 20.94 26.50 -12.09
C ALA A 98 20.21 25.15 -12.14
N TYR A 99 19.56 24.81 -11.04
CA TYR A 99 18.68 23.66 -10.92
C TYR A 99 17.37 24.11 -10.29
N HIS A 100 16.25 23.78 -10.93
CA HIS A 100 14.91 24.04 -10.40
C HIS A 100 14.16 22.74 -10.25
N HIS A 101 13.83 22.37 -9.01
CA HIS A 101 13.29 21.05 -8.75
C HIS A 101 11.85 20.82 -9.22
N ARG A 102 11.05 21.87 -9.44
CA ARG A 102 9.67 21.73 -9.94
C ARG A 102 9.66 21.42 -11.44
N ASP A 103 10.71 21.80 -12.14
CA ASP A 103 10.96 21.45 -13.53
C ASP A 103 12.40 20.92 -13.66
N ALA A 104 12.61 19.71 -13.14
CA ALA A 104 13.94 19.10 -13.09
C ALA A 104 14.54 18.82 -14.49
N GLY A 105 13.72 18.83 -15.54
CA GLY A 105 14.14 18.68 -16.93
C GLY A 105 14.46 20.00 -17.63
N ALA A 106 14.21 21.15 -16.99
CA ALA A 106 14.49 22.46 -17.57
C ALA A 106 15.98 22.62 -17.92
N TRP A 107 16.23 23.10 -19.13
CA TRP A 107 17.58 23.51 -19.54
C TRP A 107 17.89 24.90 -18.99
N LEU A 108 18.66 24.95 -17.90
CA LEU A 108 18.99 26.16 -17.15
C LEU A 108 20.50 26.45 -17.17
N ASP A 109 21.12 26.28 -18.34
CA ASP A 109 22.57 26.42 -18.59
C ASP A 109 22.78 27.35 -19.78
N GLY A 110 23.67 28.34 -19.64
CA GLY A 110 23.96 29.32 -20.70
C GLY A 110 25.19 30.17 -20.45
N ASP A 111 25.52 31.00 -21.44
CA ASP A 111 26.66 31.92 -21.43
C ASP A 111 26.31 33.30 -21.99
N VAL A 112 26.98 34.35 -21.50
CA VAL A 112 26.85 35.74 -21.94
C VAL A 112 28.21 36.37 -22.18
N ASP A 113 28.30 37.13 -23.28
CA ASP A 113 29.40 38.06 -23.57
C ASP A 113 28.86 39.43 -23.99
N GLN A 114 28.96 40.42 -23.09
CA GLN A 114 28.62 41.83 -23.32
C GLN A 114 29.80 42.69 -23.79
N THR A 115 31.01 42.12 -23.94
CA THR A 115 32.20 42.87 -24.37
C THR A 115 32.11 43.32 -25.82
N ARG A 116 31.29 42.64 -26.64
CA ARG A 116 31.16 42.84 -28.09
C ARG A 116 32.51 42.74 -28.82
N GLY A 117 33.38 41.84 -28.37
CA GLY A 117 34.67 41.56 -29.00
C GLY A 117 35.83 42.42 -28.49
N ASP A 118 35.71 42.99 -27.28
CA ASP A 118 36.80 43.72 -26.64
C ASP A 118 37.98 42.79 -26.31
N THR A 119 39.11 43.02 -26.99
CA THR A 119 40.34 42.23 -26.84
C THR A 119 41.09 42.46 -25.52
N THR A 120 40.63 43.38 -24.67
CA THR A 120 41.27 43.71 -23.39
C THR A 120 40.69 42.94 -22.19
N THR A 121 39.70 42.09 -22.43
CA THR A 121 39.11 41.17 -21.44
C THR A 121 39.68 39.75 -21.58
N TYR A 122 39.62 38.94 -20.52
CA TYR A 122 40.14 37.57 -20.55
C TYR A 122 39.45 36.65 -19.55
N GLY A 123 39.23 35.39 -19.93
CA GLY A 123 38.74 34.33 -19.03
C GLY A 123 37.21 34.29 -18.89
N GLU A 124 36.74 33.26 -18.18
CA GLU A 124 35.32 32.99 -17.95
C GLU A 124 35.00 33.02 -16.44
N ALA A 125 33.91 33.67 -16.08
CA ALA A 125 33.33 33.62 -14.74
C ALA A 125 32.19 32.60 -14.68
N TYR A 126 32.38 31.48 -13.98
CA TYR A 126 31.35 30.45 -13.78
C TYR A 126 30.53 30.70 -12.50
N HIS A 127 29.19 30.71 -12.63
CA HIS A 127 28.26 30.88 -11.51
C HIS A 127 27.22 29.76 -11.47
N TYR A 128 26.99 29.19 -10.28
CA TYR A 128 26.02 28.12 -10.08
C TYR A 128 24.93 28.50 -9.08
N ALA A 129 23.71 28.04 -9.34
CA ALA A 129 22.55 28.08 -8.46
C ALA A 129 21.99 29.47 -8.14
N GLU A 130 21.96 30.36 -9.13
CA GLU A 130 21.16 31.58 -9.04
C GLU A 130 19.64 31.27 -9.04
N PRO A 131 18.80 32.15 -8.47
CA PRO A 131 17.37 31.89 -8.23
C PRO A 131 16.45 32.13 -9.44
N TYR A 132 16.92 31.86 -10.65
CA TYR A 132 16.06 31.92 -11.84
C TYR A 132 15.35 30.59 -12.11
N LYS A 133 14.12 30.69 -12.63
CA LYS A 133 13.28 29.53 -13.03
C LYS A 133 13.24 29.31 -14.54
N ALA A 134 13.56 30.34 -15.30
CA ALA A 134 13.59 30.35 -16.76
C ALA A 134 14.91 30.96 -17.25
N LEU A 135 15.37 30.51 -18.42
CA LEU A 135 16.62 31.01 -18.99
C LEU A 135 16.48 32.44 -19.56
N GLY A 136 15.29 32.77 -20.07
CA GLY A 136 15.04 33.95 -20.93
C GLY A 136 15.51 33.70 -22.37
N ASP A 137 15.29 34.67 -23.27
CA ASP A 137 15.91 34.66 -24.60
C ASP A 137 17.30 35.29 -24.54
N ARG A 138 18.29 34.65 -25.17
CA ARG A 138 19.65 35.16 -25.29
C ARG A 138 19.73 36.40 -26.18
N LEU A 139 18.80 36.52 -27.13
CA LEU A 139 18.78 37.59 -28.11
C LEU A 139 18.14 38.87 -27.57
N ASP A 140 17.33 38.76 -26.51
CA ASP A 140 16.69 39.90 -25.88
C ASP A 140 17.73 40.79 -25.19
N GLN A 141 17.62 42.09 -25.43
CA GLN A 141 18.53 43.09 -24.88
C GLN A 141 17.71 44.15 -24.14
N ASP A 142 18.34 44.77 -23.13
CA ASP A 142 17.83 45.94 -22.44
C ASP A 142 16.41 45.66 -21.89
N GLU A 143 15.42 46.50 -22.17
CA GLU A 143 14.04 46.36 -21.71
C GLU A 143 13.35 45.04 -22.08
N ASP A 144 13.75 44.40 -23.18
CA ASP A 144 13.08 43.19 -23.68
C ASP A 144 13.51 41.94 -22.89
N LEU A 145 14.65 42.00 -22.19
CA LEU A 145 15.16 40.86 -21.42
C LEU A 145 14.34 40.63 -20.15
N GLU A 146 13.73 39.45 -20.06
CA GLU A 146 12.89 39.01 -18.94
C GLU A 146 13.61 39.17 -17.58
N GLY A 147 12.99 39.91 -16.66
CA GLY A 147 13.53 40.18 -15.33
C GLY A 147 13.69 38.90 -14.49
N GLU A 148 14.81 38.80 -13.77
CA GLU A 148 15.20 37.62 -12.97
C GLU A 148 15.29 36.29 -13.74
N SER A 149 15.46 36.34 -15.07
CA SER A 149 15.86 35.19 -15.89
C SER A 149 17.36 34.86 -15.75
N GLY A 150 17.78 33.72 -16.26
CA GLY A 150 19.19 33.31 -16.28
C GLY A 150 20.08 34.32 -17.02
N PHE A 151 19.70 34.70 -18.25
CA PHE A 151 20.43 35.70 -19.03
C PHE A 151 20.41 37.09 -18.36
N PHE A 152 19.35 37.43 -17.64
CA PHE A 152 19.28 38.66 -16.85
C PHE A 152 20.36 38.73 -15.77
N PHE A 153 20.44 37.72 -14.89
CA PHE A 153 21.45 37.73 -13.82
C PHE A 153 22.87 37.64 -14.37
N ALA A 154 23.09 36.82 -15.40
CA ALA A 154 24.38 36.71 -16.08
C ALA A 154 24.84 38.06 -16.67
N ARG A 155 23.92 38.78 -17.32
CA ARG A 155 24.19 40.13 -17.85
C ARG A 155 24.54 41.10 -16.73
N LEU A 156 23.79 41.14 -15.64
CA LEU A 156 24.10 42.01 -14.50
C LEU A 156 25.47 41.73 -13.90
N ARG A 157 25.89 40.45 -13.82
CA ARG A 157 27.24 40.10 -13.38
C ARG A 157 28.29 40.61 -14.34
N HIS A 158 28.08 40.41 -15.64
CA HIS A 158 29.04 40.86 -16.64
C HIS A 158 29.19 42.38 -16.65
N GLU A 159 28.09 43.13 -16.55
CA GLU A 159 28.11 44.58 -16.44
C GLU A 159 28.89 45.06 -15.20
N ARG A 160 28.82 44.37 -14.06
CA ARG A 160 29.64 44.67 -12.87
C ARG A 160 31.14 44.47 -13.13
N TYR A 161 31.52 43.41 -13.85
CA TYR A 161 32.91 43.22 -14.27
C TYR A 161 33.35 44.36 -15.19
N LEU A 162 32.55 44.68 -16.22
CA LEU A 162 32.85 45.76 -17.18
C LEU A 162 32.91 47.16 -16.53
N ASN A 163 32.10 47.42 -15.50
CA ASN A 163 32.18 48.67 -14.72
C ASN A 163 33.54 48.87 -14.03
N ASN A 164 34.25 47.78 -13.71
CA ASN A 164 35.57 47.83 -13.09
C ASN A 164 36.72 47.92 -14.08
N GLN A 165 36.48 47.56 -15.35
CA GLN A 165 37.50 47.49 -16.40
C GLN A 165 38.23 48.82 -16.62
N THR A 166 37.49 49.94 -16.65
CA THR A 166 38.07 51.27 -16.88
C THR A 166 37.42 52.29 -15.95
N ARG A 167 38.22 52.92 -15.09
CA ARG A 167 37.76 53.94 -14.12
C ARG A 167 38.57 55.22 -14.24
N LEU A 168 37.88 56.36 -14.15
CA LEU A 168 38.48 57.69 -14.12
C LEU A 168 38.36 58.27 -12.73
N THR A 169 39.45 58.81 -12.21
CA THR A 169 39.45 59.67 -11.03
C THR A 169 39.87 61.08 -11.42
N GLY A 170 39.36 62.08 -10.73
CA GLY A 170 39.69 63.47 -11.00
C GLY A 170 39.23 64.42 -9.91
N ILE A 171 39.63 65.68 -10.04
CA ILE A 171 39.25 66.77 -9.13
C ILE A 171 38.54 67.85 -9.95
N SER A 172 37.53 68.47 -9.35
CA SER A 172 36.74 69.56 -9.92
C SER A 172 36.51 70.67 -8.89
N SER A 173 36.40 71.91 -9.36
CA SER A 173 35.93 73.05 -8.57
C SER A 173 34.42 73.25 -8.64
N SER A 174 33.70 72.49 -9.48
CA SER A 174 32.28 72.74 -9.70
C SER A 174 31.39 72.06 -8.67
N ALA A 175 30.58 72.87 -7.98
CA ALA A 175 29.54 72.40 -7.06
C ALA A 175 28.30 71.83 -7.77
N SER A 176 28.24 71.95 -9.10
CA SER A 176 27.11 71.46 -9.92
C SER A 176 27.14 69.96 -10.21
N LEU A 177 28.23 69.28 -9.86
CA LEU A 177 28.40 67.85 -10.11
C LEU A 177 27.62 67.00 -9.11
N GLY A 178 26.83 66.06 -9.62
CA GLY A 178 26.05 65.09 -8.84
C GLY A 178 26.30 63.64 -9.25
N LEU A 179 25.89 62.70 -8.40
CA LEU A 179 25.94 61.26 -8.73
C LEU A 179 25.01 60.93 -9.90
N ALA A 180 25.40 59.90 -10.68
CA ALA A 180 24.72 59.45 -11.90
C ALA A 180 24.62 60.54 -12.99
N GLN A 181 25.39 61.62 -12.90
CA GLN A 181 25.50 62.64 -13.94
C GLN A 181 26.61 62.29 -14.93
N VAL A 182 26.38 62.60 -16.21
CA VAL A 182 27.39 62.40 -17.26
C VAL A 182 28.19 63.68 -17.47
N LEU A 183 29.47 63.63 -17.10
CA LEU A 183 30.45 64.70 -17.28
C LEU A 183 31.13 64.59 -18.65
N ALA A 184 31.06 65.66 -19.44
CA ALA A 184 31.85 65.82 -20.65
C ALA A 184 33.10 66.68 -20.33
N ILE A 185 34.28 66.17 -20.66
CA ILE A 185 35.54 66.87 -20.39
C ILE A 185 36.03 67.52 -21.69
N SER A 186 35.96 68.85 -21.75
CA SER A 186 36.40 69.61 -22.94
C SER A 186 37.88 69.97 -22.86
N GLY A 187 38.62 69.93 -23.97
CA GLY A 187 40.04 70.28 -23.99
C GLY A 187 41.03 69.13 -23.70
N GLY A 188 40.58 67.87 -23.73
CA GLY A 188 41.45 66.69 -23.70
C GLY A 188 41.02 65.63 -22.69
N ALA A 189 39.85 65.01 -22.89
CA ALA A 189 39.45 63.83 -22.12
C ALA A 189 40.35 62.64 -22.46
N PRO A 190 40.64 61.73 -21.51
CA PRO A 190 41.21 60.43 -21.86
C PRO A 190 40.28 59.68 -22.82
N GLN A 191 40.84 59.00 -23.82
CA GLN A 191 40.11 58.41 -24.97
C GLN A 191 38.87 57.58 -24.57
N ALA A 192 38.98 56.75 -23.53
CA ALA A 192 37.88 55.90 -23.06
C ALA A 192 36.67 56.69 -22.52
N PHE A 193 36.83 57.98 -22.17
CA PHE A 193 35.81 58.83 -21.58
C PHE A 193 35.32 59.93 -22.54
N GLU A 194 35.73 59.93 -23.81
CA GLU A 194 35.20 60.84 -24.84
C GLU A 194 33.66 60.77 -24.98
N PRO A 195 33.00 59.59 -24.91
CA PRO A 195 31.54 59.52 -24.91
C PRO A 195 30.88 60.16 -23.68
N GLY A 196 31.64 60.37 -22.60
CA GLY A 196 31.22 60.94 -21.32
C GLY A 196 31.73 60.11 -20.13
N ALA A 197 31.86 60.74 -18.96
CA ALA A 197 32.22 60.11 -17.70
C ALA A 197 31.02 60.11 -16.74
N VAL A 198 30.49 58.94 -16.41
CA VAL A 198 29.36 58.79 -15.48
C VAL A 198 29.89 58.83 -14.06
N LEU A 199 29.48 59.82 -13.27
CA LEU A 199 29.96 60.01 -11.90
C LEU A 199 29.33 58.98 -10.95
N THR A 200 30.15 58.07 -10.42
CA THR A 200 29.70 56.97 -9.53
C THR A 200 30.03 57.23 -8.07
N ARG A 201 31.02 58.09 -7.79
CA ARG A 201 31.37 58.50 -6.43
C ARG A 201 31.82 59.95 -6.40
N LEU A 202 31.39 60.68 -5.36
CA LEU A 202 31.82 62.05 -5.08
C LEU A 202 32.30 62.15 -3.64
N GLN A 203 33.41 62.85 -3.43
CA GLN A 203 33.86 63.28 -2.11
C GLN A 203 34.11 64.78 -2.15
N LEU A 204 33.33 65.51 -1.37
CA LEU A 204 33.33 66.97 -1.35
C LEU A 204 34.13 67.46 -0.14
N ARG A 205 34.95 68.50 -0.34
CA ARG A 205 35.68 69.20 0.71
C ARG A 205 35.49 70.70 0.55
N ALA A 206 34.99 71.35 1.60
CA ALA A 206 34.83 72.80 1.64
C ALA A 206 35.18 73.31 3.04
N ALA A 207 35.93 74.41 3.13
CA ALA A 207 36.15 75.13 4.38
C ALA A 207 36.27 76.64 4.11
N ARG A 208 36.17 77.48 5.15
CA ARG A 208 36.18 78.95 4.98
C ARG A 208 37.55 79.52 4.56
N ASP A 209 38.62 78.76 4.76
CA ASP A 209 40.02 79.13 4.51
C ASP A 209 40.59 78.51 3.22
N ARG A 210 39.76 77.80 2.43
CA ARG A 210 40.16 77.13 1.19
C ARG A 210 39.05 77.15 0.16
N SER A 211 39.42 76.99 -1.11
CA SER A 211 38.47 76.81 -2.20
C SER A 211 37.69 75.49 -2.06
N PHE A 212 36.48 75.48 -2.61
CA PHE A 212 35.71 74.26 -2.77
C PHE A 212 36.44 73.29 -3.70
N GLU A 213 36.59 72.04 -3.28
CA GLU A 213 37.16 70.96 -4.09
C GLU A 213 36.30 69.71 -3.99
N LEU A 214 36.07 69.09 -5.13
CA LEU A 214 35.33 67.84 -5.25
C LEU A 214 36.21 66.83 -5.99
N SER A 215 36.52 65.71 -5.34
CA SER A 215 37.14 64.56 -5.99
C SER A 215 36.06 63.59 -6.44
N PHE A 216 36.15 63.09 -7.66
CA PHE A 216 35.17 62.18 -8.25
C PHE A 216 35.81 60.89 -8.75
N GLU A 217 35.00 59.81 -8.76
CA GLU A 217 35.25 58.59 -9.51
C GLU A 217 34.15 58.44 -10.57
N ALA A 218 34.52 57.93 -11.73
CA ALA A 218 33.62 57.78 -12.86
C ALA A 218 33.93 56.53 -13.70
N ILE A 219 32.89 56.01 -14.35
CA ILE A 219 32.98 54.96 -15.37
C ILE A 219 32.69 55.57 -16.75
N PRO A 220 33.21 54.98 -17.85
CA PRO A 220 32.90 55.47 -19.20
C PRO A 220 31.41 55.33 -19.48
N TYR A 221 30.82 56.35 -20.10
CA TYR A 221 29.45 56.28 -20.58
C TYR A 221 29.37 55.28 -21.75
N SER A 222 28.51 54.28 -21.60
CA SER A 222 28.19 53.29 -22.63
C SER A 222 26.69 53.25 -22.86
N GLU A 223 26.28 53.04 -24.11
CA GLU A 223 24.88 52.81 -24.44
C GLU A 223 24.43 51.39 -24.13
N ASN A 224 25.36 50.46 -23.86
CA ASN A 224 25.07 49.03 -23.69
C ASN A 224 25.46 48.48 -22.31
N VAL A 225 26.27 49.23 -21.55
CA VAL A 225 26.75 48.83 -20.21
C VAL A 225 26.31 49.88 -19.21
N CYS A 226 25.38 49.50 -18.35
CA CYS A 226 24.91 50.35 -17.25
C CYS A 226 25.82 50.21 -16.02
N PHE A 227 25.76 51.21 -15.14
CA PHE A 227 26.31 51.12 -13.80
C PHE A 227 25.50 50.10 -12.99
N ARG A 228 26.21 49.21 -12.30
CA ARG A 228 25.63 48.24 -11.39
C ARG A 228 26.25 48.39 -10.00
N PRO A 229 25.41 48.46 -8.95
CA PRO A 229 25.94 48.48 -7.59
C PRO A 229 26.67 47.16 -7.28
N PRO A 230 27.66 47.19 -6.37
CA PRO A 230 28.37 45.99 -5.95
C PRO A 230 27.40 45.01 -5.30
N LEU A 231 27.54 43.72 -5.64
CA LEU A 231 26.69 42.67 -5.09
C LEU A 231 27.05 42.44 -3.61
N LEU A 232 26.06 42.53 -2.73
CA LEU A 232 26.22 42.23 -1.31
C LEU A 232 26.05 40.73 -1.06
N ALA A 233 26.84 40.17 -0.15
CA ALA A 233 26.72 38.76 0.21
C ALA A 233 25.35 38.48 0.83
N LYS A 234 24.65 37.45 0.32
CA LYS A 234 23.39 36.99 0.90
C LYS A 234 23.63 36.36 2.28
N PRO A 235 22.80 36.65 3.30
CA PRO A 235 22.91 35.94 4.57
C PRO A 235 22.75 34.44 4.35
N GLN A 236 23.50 33.65 5.10
CA GLN A 236 23.48 32.19 4.98
C GLN A 236 23.01 31.54 6.28
N ILE A 237 22.13 30.54 6.15
CA ILE A 237 21.70 29.66 7.23
C ILE A 237 22.41 28.32 7.05
N ALA A 238 23.60 28.17 7.65
CA ALA A 238 24.44 27.00 7.46
C ALA A 238 23.89 25.71 8.10
N GLY A 239 22.98 25.83 9.08
CA GLY A 239 22.38 24.71 9.80
C GLY A 239 20.88 24.57 9.54
N THR A 240 20.18 23.93 10.47
CA THR A 240 18.72 23.84 10.43
C THR A 240 18.07 24.81 11.40
N VAL A 241 16.95 25.40 11.01
CA VAL A 241 16.06 26.13 11.94
C VAL A 241 14.86 25.27 12.29
N PRO A 242 14.40 25.30 13.55
CA PRO A 242 13.22 24.53 13.93
C PRO A 242 11.95 25.23 13.44
N ALA A 243 11.01 24.44 12.96
CA ALA A 243 9.69 24.88 12.52
C ALA A 243 8.63 23.84 12.92
N ARG A 244 7.35 24.18 12.80
CA ARG A 244 6.25 23.24 13.02
C ARG A 244 5.40 23.12 11.78
N VAL A 245 5.04 21.89 11.41
CA VAL A 245 4.10 21.64 10.31
C VAL A 245 2.75 22.31 10.64
N THR A 246 2.22 23.09 9.71
CA THR A 246 0.95 23.82 9.85
C THR A 246 -0.11 23.28 8.87
N SER A 247 -1.38 23.55 9.14
CA SER A 247 -2.52 23.15 8.33
C SER A 247 -3.47 24.33 8.12
N SER A 248 -4.36 24.27 7.14
CA SER A 248 -5.48 25.23 7.05
C SER A 248 -6.52 25.04 8.16
N LEU A 249 -6.46 23.90 8.88
CA LEU A 249 -7.33 23.58 10.01
C LEU A 249 -6.54 23.51 11.32
N ALA A 250 -7.07 24.15 12.36
CA ALA A 250 -6.52 24.04 13.70
C ALA A 250 -6.68 22.60 14.22
N ASN A 251 -5.61 22.02 14.77
CA ASN A 251 -5.56 20.64 15.30
C ASN A 251 -5.98 19.57 14.29
N ASP A 252 -5.61 19.75 13.02
CA ASP A 252 -5.87 18.77 11.97
C ASP A 252 -5.29 17.39 12.34
N PRO A 253 -6.11 16.33 12.46
CA PRO A 253 -5.61 14.98 12.72
C PRO A 253 -4.89 14.38 11.51
N TYR A 254 -4.96 15.03 10.35
CA TYR A 254 -4.35 14.61 9.10
C TYR A 254 -3.26 15.59 8.65
N SER A 255 -2.63 15.22 7.54
CA SER A 255 -1.54 15.99 6.94
C SER A 255 -2.08 16.97 5.90
N HIS A 256 -1.68 18.24 5.98
CA HIS A 256 -2.01 19.26 4.98
C HIS A 256 -0.89 19.37 3.94
N ILE A 257 -1.03 18.61 2.86
CA ILE A 257 -0.07 18.56 1.76
C ILE A 257 -0.69 19.00 0.43
N ASP A 258 0.14 19.53 -0.46
CA ASP A 258 -0.29 19.88 -1.83
C ASP A 258 -0.24 18.68 -2.79
N ARG A 259 -0.55 18.92 -4.08
CA ARG A 259 -0.54 17.90 -5.14
C ARG A 259 0.82 17.24 -5.37
N GLU A 260 1.90 17.86 -4.89
CA GLU A 260 3.27 17.35 -4.99
C GLU A 260 3.76 16.73 -3.66
N GLY A 261 2.91 16.67 -2.63
CA GLY A 261 3.25 16.11 -1.33
C GLY A 261 4.17 16.98 -0.47
N ARG A 262 4.16 18.31 -0.71
CA ARG A 262 4.90 19.32 0.07
C ARG A 262 4.09 19.82 1.26
N TYR A 263 4.76 20.44 2.22
CA TYR A 263 4.20 20.88 3.49
C TYR A 263 4.31 22.39 3.64
N LYS A 264 3.41 22.99 4.40
CA LYS A 264 3.66 24.32 4.98
C LYS A 264 4.15 24.19 6.41
N VAL A 265 4.95 25.15 6.84
CA VAL A 265 5.50 25.19 8.20
C VAL A 265 5.43 26.59 8.77
N SER A 266 5.32 26.69 10.09
CA SER A 266 5.52 27.92 10.85
C SER A 266 6.94 27.93 11.40
N PHE A 267 7.77 28.88 10.94
CA PHE A 267 9.13 29.07 11.43
C PHE A 267 9.14 29.63 12.85
N LEU A 268 9.86 29.01 13.77
CA LEU A 268 9.84 29.44 15.18
C LEU A 268 10.58 30.75 15.44
N PHE A 269 11.42 31.20 14.51
CA PHE A 269 12.08 32.51 14.60
C PHE A 269 11.22 33.64 14.03
N ASP A 270 10.17 33.32 13.26
CA ASP A 270 9.27 34.31 12.71
C ASP A 270 8.44 34.91 13.84
N ARG A 271 8.41 36.24 13.89
CA ARG A 271 7.75 37.01 14.94
C ARG A 271 6.42 37.58 14.47
N ASP A 272 6.15 37.54 13.17
CA ASP A 272 4.92 38.03 12.60
C ASP A 272 3.79 37.02 12.78
N SER A 273 2.57 37.52 12.66
CA SER A 273 1.35 36.70 12.75
C SER A 273 0.74 36.55 11.37
N TRP A 274 0.57 35.31 10.95
CA TRP A 274 0.00 34.95 9.66
C TRP A 274 -1.31 34.19 9.85
N GLU A 275 -2.12 34.12 8.79
CA GLU A 275 -3.24 33.19 8.74
C GLU A 275 -2.71 31.75 8.77
N ILE A 276 -3.40 30.87 9.50
CA ILE A 276 -2.99 29.47 9.66
C ILE A 276 -2.98 28.78 8.29
N GLY A 277 -1.86 28.15 7.94
CA GLY A 277 -1.63 27.56 6.63
C GLY A 277 -1.12 28.55 5.58
N GLN A 278 -0.64 29.74 5.96
CA GLN A 278 -0.03 30.75 5.08
C GLN A 278 1.33 31.27 5.58
N GLU A 279 1.93 30.61 6.58
CA GLU A 279 3.17 31.00 7.25
C GLU A 279 4.45 30.75 6.42
N SER A 280 4.37 29.92 5.38
CA SER A 280 5.50 29.62 4.49
C SER A 280 5.06 29.29 3.06
N LEU A 281 6.02 29.28 2.14
CA LEU A 281 5.85 28.55 0.89
C LEU A 281 5.72 27.03 1.13
N TRP A 282 5.37 26.29 0.09
CA TRP A 282 5.33 24.82 0.11
C TRP A 282 6.74 24.23 0.11
N LEU A 283 7.09 23.52 1.19
CA LEU A 283 8.38 22.91 1.44
C LEU A 283 8.40 21.43 1.07
N ARG A 284 9.46 21.01 0.39
CA ARG A 284 9.74 19.58 0.17
C ARG A 284 10.20 18.92 1.46
N LEU A 285 9.84 17.66 1.65
CA LEU A 285 10.38 16.80 2.71
C LEU A 285 11.48 15.93 2.12
N ALA A 286 12.68 16.02 2.70
CA ALA A 286 13.76 15.07 2.45
C ALA A 286 13.35 13.69 2.98
N ARG A 287 13.24 12.71 2.08
CA ARG A 287 12.76 11.36 2.41
C ARG A 287 13.92 10.37 2.43
N PRO A 288 13.90 9.37 3.33
CA PRO A 288 14.89 8.29 3.33
C PRO A 288 14.89 7.48 2.03
N TYR A 289 13.75 7.37 1.34
CA TYR A 289 13.60 6.64 0.09
C TYR A 289 12.54 7.30 -0.79
N ALA A 290 12.89 7.63 -2.05
CA ALA A 290 12.00 8.24 -3.01
C ALA A 290 12.37 7.81 -4.45
N GLY A 291 11.35 7.60 -5.27
CA GLY A 291 11.42 7.31 -6.71
C GLY A 291 10.18 7.88 -7.41
N ASP A 292 9.99 7.52 -8.68
CA ASP A 292 8.88 8.02 -9.51
C ASP A 292 7.50 7.45 -9.12
N THR A 293 7.46 6.15 -8.85
CA THR A 293 6.25 5.34 -8.58
C THR A 293 6.34 4.61 -7.24
N HIS A 294 7.44 4.79 -6.50
CA HIS A 294 7.74 4.10 -5.26
C HIS A 294 8.48 5.02 -4.27
N GLY A 295 8.46 4.71 -2.98
CA GLY A 295 9.15 5.48 -1.96
C GLY A 295 8.59 5.24 -0.55
N LEU A 296 9.15 5.94 0.43
CA LEU A 296 8.68 5.97 1.82
C LEU A 296 8.06 7.34 2.12
N HIS A 297 6.74 7.41 2.21
CA HIS A 297 6.00 8.61 2.60
C HIS A 297 5.17 8.34 3.86
N LEU A 298 5.63 8.88 4.98
CA LEU A 298 4.90 8.91 6.24
C LEU A 298 4.45 10.36 6.48
N PRO A 299 3.18 10.71 6.25
CA PRO A 299 2.76 12.11 6.29
C PRO A 299 2.94 12.75 7.67
N LEU A 300 3.59 13.91 7.71
CA LEU A 300 3.71 14.70 8.93
C LEU A 300 2.38 15.38 9.25
N ILE A 301 1.92 15.28 10.50
CA ILE A 301 0.67 15.89 10.96
C ILE A 301 0.92 17.29 11.52
N CYS A 302 -0.15 18.09 11.60
CA CYS A 302 -0.09 19.43 12.17
C CYS A 302 0.55 19.43 13.57
N GLY A 303 1.45 20.38 13.83
CA GLY A 303 2.19 20.51 15.08
C GLY A 303 3.49 19.72 15.18
N THR A 304 3.76 18.79 14.25
CA THR A 304 5.02 18.02 14.20
C THR A 304 6.20 18.97 14.10
N GLU A 305 7.17 18.81 15.01
CA GLU A 305 8.42 19.59 14.96
C GLU A 305 9.31 19.07 13.85
N VAL A 306 9.84 20.00 13.05
CA VAL A 306 10.68 19.70 11.89
C VAL A 306 11.92 20.60 11.89
N ALA A 307 13.03 20.05 11.41
CA ALA A 307 14.25 20.79 11.14
C ALA A 307 14.25 21.23 9.67
N ILE A 308 14.27 22.54 9.44
CA ILE A 308 14.31 23.12 8.09
C ILE A 308 15.75 23.43 7.71
N ALA A 309 16.25 22.80 6.66
CA ALA A 309 17.53 23.12 6.04
C ALA A 309 17.31 24.02 4.83
N PHE A 310 18.40 24.61 4.34
CA PHE A 310 18.37 25.60 3.26
C PHE A 310 19.36 25.19 2.17
N GLU A 311 18.92 25.15 0.92
CA GLU A 311 19.79 24.78 -0.21
C GLU A 311 20.96 25.77 -0.30
N GLN A 312 22.20 25.27 -0.18
CA GLN A 312 23.42 26.11 -0.15
C GLN A 312 23.43 27.19 0.97
N GLY A 313 22.59 27.00 1.99
CA GLY A 313 22.38 27.99 3.05
C GLY A 313 21.52 29.18 2.63
N ASP A 314 20.89 29.18 1.45
CA ASP A 314 20.03 30.27 0.97
C ASP A 314 18.71 30.33 1.77
N PRO A 315 18.44 31.40 2.54
CA PRO A 315 17.21 31.57 3.31
C PRO A 315 15.91 31.45 2.49
N ASP A 316 15.97 31.71 1.19
CA ASP A 316 14.81 31.67 0.30
C ASP A 316 14.53 30.27 -0.27
N ARG A 317 15.41 29.29 0.00
CA ARG A 317 15.29 27.90 -0.47
C ARG A 317 15.21 26.87 0.67
N PRO A 318 14.21 26.98 1.57
CA PRO A 318 14.03 26.01 2.64
C PRO A 318 13.47 24.66 2.15
N TYR A 319 13.85 23.59 2.85
CA TYR A 319 13.22 22.28 2.76
C TYR A 319 13.23 21.59 4.13
N ILE A 320 12.27 20.70 4.38
CA ILE A 320 12.25 19.92 5.62
C ILE A 320 13.31 18.83 5.53
N ALA A 321 14.32 18.88 6.39
CA ALA A 321 15.38 17.89 6.45
C ALA A 321 15.01 16.68 7.32
N HIS A 322 14.40 16.93 8.48
CA HIS A 322 14.07 15.89 9.46
C HIS A 322 12.80 16.22 10.24
N ALA A 323 12.11 15.20 10.72
CA ALA A 323 11.12 15.32 11.79
C ALA A 323 11.81 15.05 13.14
N LEU A 324 11.43 15.80 14.16
CA LEU A 324 12.03 15.75 15.50
C LEU A 324 10.95 15.44 16.54
N HIS A 325 11.36 14.75 17.62
CA HIS A 325 10.54 14.59 18.82
C HIS A 325 10.85 15.72 19.82
N ASP A 326 9.86 16.08 20.64
CA ASP A 326 9.99 17.14 21.64
C ASP A 326 9.40 16.70 23.00
N SER A 327 9.47 17.56 24.02
CA SER A 327 8.97 17.23 25.36
C SER A 327 7.44 17.02 25.45
N ARG A 328 6.68 17.57 24.49
CA ARG A 328 5.23 17.39 24.36
C ARG A 328 4.88 16.20 23.46
N HIS A 329 5.78 15.84 22.55
CA HIS A 329 5.67 14.73 21.61
C HIS A 329 6.91 13.82 21.72
N PRO A 330 7.05 13.06 22.83
CA PRO A 330 8.24 12.25 23.07
C PRO A 330 8.34 11.06 22.13
N ASP A 331 9.56 10.57 21.94
CA ASP A 331 9.82 9.34 21.20
C ASP A 331 9.10 8.13 21.81
N HIS A 332 8.76 7.16 20.96
CA HIS A 332 8.16 5.90 21.38
C HIS A 332 9.17 4.92 21.96
N VAL A 333 10.44 5.00 21.55
CA VAL A 333 11.50 4.11 22.00
C VAL A 333 12.33 4.82 23.06
N THR A 334 12.12 4.47 24.33
CA THR A 334 12.80 5.11 25.46
C THR A 334 13.32 4.09 26.48
N LEU A 335 14.25 4.53 27.33
CA LEU A 335 14.79 3.73 28.42
C LEU A 335 13.75 3.46 29.53
N LEU A 336 12.76 4.35 29.71
CA LEU A 336 11.82 4.36 30.84
C LEU A 336 11.00 3.07 31.02
N ARG A 337 10.86 2.27 29.95
CA ARG A 337 10.16 0.99 29.97
C ARG A 337 11.02 -0.17 29.48
N SER A 338 12.34 -0.01 29.42
CA SER A 338 13.25 -0.95 28.75
C SER A 338 12.86 -1.20 27.27
N ASP A 339 12.29 -0.22 26.59
CA ASP A 339 11.90 -0.32 25.17
C ASP A 339 13.09 -0.06 24.24
N TYR A 340 14.28 0.28 24.76
CA TYR A 340 15.49 0.59 23.96
C TYR A 340 16.01 -0.56 23.07
N LYS A 341 15.49 -1.78 23.25
CA LYS A 341 15.80 -2.96 22.43
C LYS A 341 14.77 -3.18 21.31
N ARG A 342 13.82 -2.26 21.16
CA ARG A 342 12.67 -2.39 20.27
C ARG A 342 12.77 -1.43 19.09
N ASN A 343 12.50 -1.97 17.91
CA ASN A 343 12.27 -1.22 16.70
C ASN A 343 10.75 -1.13 16.48
N VAL A 344 10.22 0.07 16.20
CA VAL A 344 8.78 0.24 15.98
C VAL A 344 8.47 1.31 14.93
N LEU A 345 7.65 0.94 13.95
CA LEU A 345 6.91 1.87 13.12
C LEU A 345 5.47 1.89 13.65
N ARG A 346 5.02 3.06 14.11
CA ARG A 346 3.68 3.24 14.68
C ARG A 346 2.99 4.44 14.03
N THR A 347 1.79 4.22 13.51
CA THR A 347 0.95 5.31 12.98
C THR A 347 0.05 5.92 14.07
N PRO A 348 -0.55 7.10 13.85
CA PRO A 348 -1.48 7.71 14.81
C PRO A 348 -2.67 6.81 15.21
N ALA A 349 -3.20 6.04 14.25
CA ALA A 349 -4.25 5.04 14.50
C ALA A 349 -3.74 3.76 15.19
N ASN A 350 -2.48 3.76 15.64
CA ASN A 350 -1.83 2.64 16.33
C ASN A 350 -1.68 1.38 15.46
N ASN A 351 -1.62 1.54 14.12
CA ASN A 351 -1.09 0.49 13.24
C ASN A 351 0.40 0.37 13.52
N LYS A 352 0.88 -0.86 13.75
CA LYS A 352 2.22 -1.12 14.26
C LYS A 352 2.91 -2.22 13.47
N LEU A 353 4.16 -1.97 13.12
CA LEU A 353 5.17 -2.99 12.87
C LEU A 353 6.22 -2.85 13.98
N ARG A 354 6.36 -3.88 14.81
CA ARG A 354 7.25 -3.89 15.97
C ARG A 354 8.17 -5.11 15.89
N MET A 355 9.46 -4.90 16.13
CA MET A 355 10.47 -5.94 16.25
C MET A 355 11.19 -5.77 17.59
N GLU A 356 11.12 -6.76 18.45
CA GLU A 356 11.80 -6.79 19.75
C GLU A 356 13.06 -7.65 19.64
N ASP A 357 14.21 -7.08 20.03
CA ASP A 357 15.53 -7.74 19.94
C ASP A 357 16.07 -8.16 21.31
N ASP A 358 15.22 -8.24 22.35
CA ASP A 358 15.64 -8.81 23.62
C ASP A 358 15.99 -10.29 23.46
N ARG A 359 17.25 -10.63 23.76
CA ARG A 359 17.82 -11.95 23.43
C ARG A 359 17.09 -13.08 24.14
N GLY A 360 16.65 -14.08 23.37
CA GLY A 360 15.82 -15.18 23.86
C GLY A 360 14.33 -14.83 24.04
N LYS A 361 13.94 -13.60 23.72
CA LYS A 361 12.56 -13.09 23.77
C LYS A 361 12.21 -12.31 22.50
N GLU A 362 12.91 -12.60 21.41
CA GLU A 362 12.71 -11.94 20.13
C GLU A 362 11.30 -12.19 19.62
N HIS A 363 10.69 -11.13 19.10
CA HIS A 363 9.38 -11.27 18.46
C HIS A 363 9.09 -10.15 17.48
N ILE A 364 8.25 -10.49 16.49
CA ILE A 364 7.70 -9.53 15.53
C ILE A 364 6.20 -9.43 15.75
N LYS A 365 5.69 -8.20 15.75
CA LYS A 365 4.26 -7.90 15.82
C LYS A 365 3.86 -6.97 14.69
N LEU A 366 2.94 -7.43 13.85
CA LEU A 366 2.20 -6.60 12.91
C LEU A 366 0.76 -6.50 13.39
N SER A 367 0.26 -5.30 13.69
CA SER A 367 -1.07 -5.14 14.27
C SER A 367 -1.77 -3.87 13.83
N THR A 368 -3.10 -3.93 13.76
CA THR A 368 -4.02 -2.79 13.72
C THR A 368 -4.99 -2.89 14.90
N GLU A 369 -5.58 -1.78 15.35
CA GLU A 369 -6.62 -1.79 16.39
C GLU A 369 -8.01 -2.17 15.83
N HIS A 370 -8.18 -2.17 14.50
CA HIS A 370 -9.43 -2.58 13.86
C HIS A 370 -9.78 -4.05 14.14
N SER A 371 -11.07 -4.39 14.10
CA SER A 371 -11.61 -5.74 14.32
C SER A 371 -11.14 -6.39 15.62
N GLY A 372 -11.20 -5.60 16.71
CA GLY A 372 -10.83 -6.05 18.06
C GLY A 372 -9.33 -6.34 18.24
N LYS A 373 -8.48 -5.77 17.37
CA LYS A 373 -7.03 -5.93 17.25
C LYS A 373 -6.58 -7.14 16.42
N SER A 374 -6.70 -6.99 15.10
CA SER A 374 -6.13 -7.92 14.13
C SER A 374 -4.60 -7.86 14.14
N GLN A 375 -3.95 -9.01 14.32
CA GLN A 375 -2.50 -9.09 14.46
C GLN A 375 -1.91 -10.41 13.95
N LEU A 376 -0.69 -10.29 13.43
CA LEU A 376 0.26 -11.38 13.23
C LEU A 376 1.38 -11.20 14.25
N ASN A 377 1.56 -12.19 15.13
CA ASN A 377 2.67 -12.21 16.07
C ASN A 377 3.56 -13.43 15.79
N LEU A 378 4.88 -13.25 15.86
CA LEU A 378 5.90 -14.28 15.61
C LEU A 378 6.92 -14.28 16.74
N GLY A 379 7.36 -15.44 17.23
CA GLY A 379 8.41 -15.58 18.26
C GLY A 379 7.86 -15.65 19.68
N HIS A 380 8.39 -14.81 20.58
CA HIS A 380 7.99 -14.69 21.99
C HIS A 380 6.80 -13.72 22.16
N LEU A 381 5.58 -14.24 22.20
CA LEU A 381 4.38 -13.41 22.24
C LEU A 381 4.16 -12.86 23.64
N VAL A 382 4.04 -11.54 23.74
CA VAL A 382 3.76 -10.83 25.00
C VAL A 382 2.45 -10.06 24.96
N ASP A 383 1.85 -9.88 26.13
CA ASP A 383 0.71 -8.99 26.32
C ASP A 383 1.13 -7.50 26.41
N ASN A 384 0.23 -6.64 26.91
CA ASN A 384 0.51 -5.22 27.08
C ASN A 384 1.44 -4.92 28.27
N GLU A 385 1.50 -5.80 29.27
CA GLU A 385 2.37 -5.72 30.45
C GLU A 385 3.76 -6.30 30.20
N LYS A 386 3.95 -6.89 29.00
CA LYS A 386 5.17 -7.58 28.52
C LYS A 386 5.33 -8.99 29.10
N ASP A 387 4.28 -9.53 29.69
CA ASP A 387 4.29 -10.90 30.16
C ASP A 387 4.07 -11.86 29.00
N LYS A 388 4.79 -12.99 29.04
CA LYS A 388 4.71 -14.03 28.02
C LYS A 388 3.31 -14.62 28.03
N ARG A 389 2.63 -14.56 26.88
CA ARG A 389 1.32 -15.18 26.67
C ARG A 389 1.34 -16.34 25.66
N GLY A 390 2.45 -16.54 24.96
CA GLY A 390 2.61 -17.62 24.00
C GLY A 390 3.97 -17.64 23.32
N GLU A 391 4.21 -18.66 22.51
CA GLU A 391 5.39 -18.84 21.68
C GLU A 391 5.01 -19.46 20.33
N GLY A 392 5.75 -19.15 19.28
CA GLY A 392 5.48 -19.63 17.92
C GLY A 392 4.88 -18.53 17.04
N PHE A 393 3.77 -18.80 16.37
CA PHE A 393 3.04 -17.81 15.59
C PHE A 393 1.58 -17.72 16.03
N GLU A 394 1.00 -16.53 15.94
CA GLU A 394 -0.43 -16.31 16.15
C GLU A 394 -0.96 -15.38 15.06
N LEU A 395 -1.95 -15.87 14.31
CA LEU A 395 -2.82 -15.04 13.49
C LEU A 395 -4.14 -14.85 14.25
N ARG A 396 -4.41 -13.62 14.73
CA ARG A 396 -5.54 -13.34 15.63
C ARG A 396 -6.37 -12.16 15.15
N THR A 397 -7.68 -12.26 15.27
CA THR A 397 -8.66 -11.17 15.06
C THR A 397 -9.94 -11.48 15.86
N ASP A 398 -10.73 -10.46 16.23
CA ASP A 398 -12.11 -10.66 16.71
C ASP A 398 -13.13 -10.62 15.56
N GLY A 399 -12.67 -10.27 14.36
CA GLY A 399 -13.45 -10.39 13.13
C GLY A 399 -13.37 -11.79 12.53
N TRP A 400 -13.64 -11.88 11.22
CA TRP A 400 -13.51 -13.13 10.48
C TRP A 400 -12.06 -13.43 10.11
N GLY A 401 -11.66 -14.70 10.21
CA GLY A 401 -10.42 -15.22 9.65
C GLY A 401 -10.69 -15.96 8.34
N ALA A 402 -9.90 -15.69 7.30
CA ALA A 402 -9.94 -16.44 6.05
C ALA A 402 -8.51 -16.80 5.61
N ILE A 403 -8.27 -18.09 5.40
CA ILE A 403 -7.03 -18.62 4.81
C ILE A 403 -7.41 -19.20 3.45
N ARG A 404 -6.88 -18.61 2.37
CA ARG A 404 -7.18 -19.03 0.99
C ARG A 404 -5.87 -19.31 0.27
N ALA A 405 -5.74 -20.52 -0.27
CA ALA A 405 -4.59 -20.94 -1.06
C ALA A 405 -5.09 -21.63 -2.33
N GLY A 406 -5.00 -20.92 -3.47
CA GLY A 406 -5.58 -21.39 -4.75
C GLY A 406 -4.90 -22.60 -5.37
N ARG A 407 -3.77 -23.06 -4.79
CA ARG A 407 -3.04 -24.28 -5.18
C ARG A 407 -3.10 -25.37 -4.10
N GLY A 408 -3.97 -25.21 -3.10
CA GLY A 408 -4.11 -26.14 -1.97
C GLY A 408 -3.49 -25.59 -0.68
N LEU A 409 -3.89 -26.19 0.44
CA LEU A 409 -3.50 -25.79 1.79
C LEU A 409 -3.00 -27.01 2.57
N PHE A 410 -1.78 -26.93 3.09
CA PHE A 410 -1.21 -27.93 3.99
C PHE A 410 -1.11 -27.34 5.39
N ILE A 411 -1.76 -27.97 6.37
CA ILE A 411 -1.67 -27.61 7.78
C ILE A 411 -1.09 -28.82 8.52
N SER A 412 0.12 -28.63 9.06
CA SER A 412 0.88 -29.69 9.69
C SER A 412 1.37 -29.29 11.09
N ALA A 413 1.38 -30.29 11.98
CA ALA A 413 2.06 -30.23 13.28
C ALA A 413 3.36 -31.07 13.29
N ASP A 414 3.90 -31.41 12.11
CA ASP A 414 5.19 -32.06 11.95
C ASP A 414 6.31 -31.05 12.21
N GLU A 415 7.33 -31.47 12.96
CA GLU A 415 8.47 -30.61 13.24
C GLU A 415 9.38 -30.50 12.03
N GLN A 416 9.58 -29.27 11.53
CA GLN A 416 10.58 -28.96 10.52
C GLN A 416 11.62 -27.98 11.11
N THR A 417 12.69 -28.54 11.66
CA THR A 417 13.66 -27.78 12.46
C THR A 417 14.34 -26.69 11.61
N ARG A 418 14.23 -25.44 12.05
CA ARG A 418 14.80 -24.25 11.38
C ARG A 418 14.39 -24.09 9.91
N ALA A 419 13.20 -24.59 9.54
CA ALA A 419 12.74 -24.61 8.15
C ALA A 419 13.75 -25.26 7.17
N HIS A 420 14.52 -26.26 7.64
CA HIS A 420 15.32 -27.11 6.75
C HIS A 420 14.38 -28.04 5.97
N GLY A 421 14.30 -27.89 4.65
CA GLY A 421 13.41 -28.66 3.77
C GLY A 421 12.60 -27.75 2.86
N GLN A 422 11.62 -28.32 2.15
CA GLN A 422 10.66 -27.53 1.36
C GLN A 422 9.54 -27.00 2.25
N GLN A 423 8.84 -25.94 1.82
CA GLN A 423 7.64 -25.44 2.53
C GLN A 423 6.53 -26.49 2.61
N LEU A 424 6.44 -27.36 1.60
CA LEU A 424 5.45 -28.43 1.46
C LEU A 424 6.09 -29.81 1.70
N ASP A 425 7.14 -29.88 2.52
CA ASP A 425 7.66 -31.18 2.97
C ASP A 425 6.59 -31.90 3.80
N MET A 426 6.13 -33.04 3.29
CA MET A 426 4.94 -33.72 3.81
C MET A 426 5.11 -35.25 3.79
N ASP A 427 6.34 -35.74 3.85
CA ASP A 427 6.65 -37.19 3.76
C ASP A 427 5.84 -38.01 4.78
N ALA A 428 5.77 -37.58 6.04
CA ALA A 428 4.97 -38.23 7.07
C ALA A 428 3.47 -38.24 6.75
N ALA A 429 2.95 -37.16 6.16
CA ALA A 429 1.55 -37.07 5.76
C ALA A 429 1.25 -37.94 4.54
N ILE A 430 2.18 -38.04 3.59
CA ILE A 430 2.09 -38.94 2.42
C ILE A 430 2.07 -40.39 2.90
N GLU A 431 3.00 -40.79 3.78
CA GLU A 431 3.03 -42.14 4.35
C GLU A 431 1.69 -42.52 5.02
N GLN A 432 1.07 -41.57 5.72
CA GLN A 432 -0.23 -41.76 6.34
C GLN A 432 -1.38 -41.90 5.33
N LEU A 433 -1.38 -41.10 4.25
CA LEU A 433 -2.33 -41.24 3.13
C LEU A 433 -2.19 -42.60 2.43
N GLU A 434 -0.96 -43.02 2.14
CA GLU A 434 -0.68 -44.31 1.49
C GLU A 434 -1.08 -45.49 2.38
N SER A 435 -0.79 -45.41 3.68
CA SER A 435 -1.18 -46.41 4.66
C SER A 435 -2.70 -46.55 4.78
N ALA A 436 -3.43 -45.43 4.81
CA ALA A 436 -4.89 -45.43 4.82
C ALA A 436 -5.48 -46.05 3.55
N LEU A 437 -4.96 -45.67 2.38
CA LEU A 437 -5.40 -46.22 1.10
C LEU A 437 -5.14 -47.74 1.00
N SER A 438 -3.97 -48.20 1.46
CA SER A 438 -3.63 -49.63 1.50
C SER A 438 -4.60 -50.44 2.35
N LEU A 439 -4.96 -49.93 3.54
CA LEU A 439 -5.95 -50.56 4.39
C LEU A 439 -7.34 -50.60 3.74
N ALA A 440 -7.77 -49.50 3.12
CA ALA A 440 -9.05 -49.43 2.41
C ALA A 440 -9.14 -50.47 1.28
N ARG A 441 -8.07 -50.64 0.49
CA ARG A 441 -7.96 -51.68 -0.55
C ARG A 441 -8.06 -53.10 0.01
N SER A 442 -7.37 -53.37 1.12
CA SER A 442 -7.42 -54.68 1.79
C SER A 442 -8.84 -55.02 2.26
N MET A 443 -9.53 -54.07 2.89
CA MET A 443 -10.91 -54.25 3.34
C MET A 443 -11.90 -54.37 2.18
N ALA A 444 -11.72 -53.60 1.11
CA ALA A 444 -12.53 -53.74 -0.11
C ALA A 444 -12.35 -55.11 -0.78
N GLN A 445 -11.15 -55.71 -0.71
CA GLN A 445 -10.94 -57.08 -1.18
C GLN A 445 -11.62 -58.12 -0.27
N ALA A 446 -11.52 -57.96 1.05
CA ALA A 446 -12.20 -58.84 2.00
C ALA A 446 -13.73 -58.81 1.83
N ALA A 447 -14.32 -57.62 1.63
CA ALA A 447 -15.74 -57.46 1.35
C ALA A 447 -16.15 -58.19 0.05
N ARG A 448 -15.37 -58.06 -1.03
CA ARG A 448 -15.61 -58.81 -2.28
C ARG A 448 -15.57 -60.32 -2.07
N SER A 449 -14.61 -60.83 -1.30
CA SER A 449 -14.52 -62.25 -0.97
C SER A 449 -15.71 -62.75 -0.15
N ALA A 450 -16.30 -61.87 0.67
CA ALA A 450 -17.51 -62.16 1.44
C ALA A 450 -18.82 -61.90 0.67
N GLN A 451 -18.75 -61.60 -0.64
CA GLN A 451 -19.90 -61.20 -1.46
C GLN A 451 -20.68 -59.99 -0.90
N ALA A 452 -20.00 -59.14 -0.13
CA ALA A 452 -20.51 -57.87 0.37
C ALA A 452 -20.18 -56.73 -0.61
N ILE A 453 -20.85 -55.59 -0.45
CA ILE A 453 -20.55 -54.39 -1.25
C ILE A 453 -19.21 -53.83 -0.76
N ALA A 454 -18.26 -53.71 -1.68
CA ALA A 454 -16.95 -53.15 -1.37
C ALA A 454 -16.98 -51.62 -1.40
N ALA A 455 -16.20 -51.00 -0.52
CA ALA A 455 -16.01 -49.55 -0.51
C ALA A 455 -15.37 -49.07 -1.83
N ASP A 456 -15.78 -47.89 -2.29
CA ASP A 456 -15.12 -47.22 -3.40
C ASP A 456 -13.72 -46.77 -2.98
N THR A 457 -12.71 -47.35 -3.61
CA THR A 457 -11.30 -47.02 -3.39
C THR A 457 -10.77 -46.06 -4.45
N SER A 458 -11.48 -45.85 -5.56
CA SER A 458 -11.03 -45.01 -6.65
C SER A 458 -11.04 -43.53 -6.29
N GLY A 459 -12.07 -43.05 -5.59
CA GLY A 459 -12.11 -41.69 -5.05
C GLY A 459 -10.99 -41.43 -4.02
N HIS A 460 -10.68 -42.42 -3.17
CA HIS A 460 -9.56 -42.33 -2.23
C HIS A 460 -8.21 -42.24 -2.97
N GLU A 461 -7.99 -43.06 -4.01
CA GLU A 461 -6.77 -43.01 -4.82
C GLU A 461 -6.56 -41.65 -5.48
N GLN A 462 -7.62 -41.08 -6.06
CA GLN A 462 -7.58 -39.75 -6.68
C GLN A 462 -7.28 -38.67 -5.64
N LEU A 463 -7.90 -38.76 -4.46
CA LEU A 463 -7.63 -37.83 -3.36
C LEU A 463 -6.18 -37.93 -2.88
N THR A 464 -5.63 -39.13 -2.70
CA THR A 464 -4.21 -39.33 -2.35
C THR A 464 -3.30 -38.69 -3.39
N ALA A 465 -3.55 -38.91 -4.68
CA ALA A 465 -2.75 -38.31 -5.75
C ALA A 465 -2.82 -36.77 -5.74
N ALA A 466 -4.02 -36.21 -5.57
CA ALA A 466 -4.28 -34.77 -5.50
C ALA A 466 -3.59 -34.10 -4.30
N LEU A 467 -3.62 -34.75 -3.12
CA LEU A 467 -3.05 -34.22 -1.89
C LEU A 467 -1.54 -34.46 -1.77
N THR A 468 -1.00 -35.48 -2.44
CA THR A 468 0.45 -35.72 -2.51
C THR A 468 1.12 -34.52 -3.16
N ASN A 469 1.98 -33.83 -2.42
CA ASN A 469 2.61 -32.57 -2.80
C ASN A 469 1.63 -31.45 -3.19
N LEU A 470 0.34 -31.56 -2.83
CA LEU A 470 -0.75 -30.66 -3.27
C LEU A 470 -0.71 -30.36 -4.78
N THR A 471 -0.72 -31.41 -5.61
CA THR A 471 -0.76 -31.26 -7.07
C THR A 471 -2.06 -30.63 -7.57
N GLU A 472 -3.13 -30.76 -6.77
CA GLU A 472 -4.45 -30.16 -6.99
C GLU A 472 -4.86 -29.31 -5.76
N PRO A 473 -5.85 -28.40 -5.88
CA PRO A 473 -6.24 -27.48 -4.81
C PRO A 473 -7.04 -28.15 -3.68
N GLY A 474 -6.39 -29.05 -2.94
CA GLY A 474 -6.95 -29.74 -1.77
C GLY A 474 -6.52 -29.16 -0.44
N LEU A 475 -7.06 -29.71 0.65
CA LEU A 475 -6.65 -29.43 2.03
C LEU A 475 -6.11 -30.72 2.65
N LEU A 476 -4.86 -30.70 3.09
CA LEU A 476 -4.26 -31.79 3.87
C LEU A 476 -4.01 -31.32 5.30
N LEU A 477 -4.64 -32.01 6.26
CA LEU A 477 -4.44 -31.82 7.69
C LEU A 477 -3.66 -33.02 8.23
N HIS A 478 -2.48 -32.79 8.79
CA HIS A 478 -1.67 -33.86 9.36
C HIS A 478 -1.12 -33.46 10.73
N ALA A 479 -1.18 -34.39 11.69
CA ALA A 479 -0.60 -34.19 13.01
C ALA A 479 -0.16 -35.54 13.60
N PRO A 480 1.10 -35.67 14.06
CA PRO A 480 1.64 -36.94 14.54
C PRO A 480 0.98 -37.42 15.85
N ALA A 481 0.42 -36.50 16.63
CA ALA A 481 -0.26 -36.80 17.90
C ALA A 481 -1.80 -36.85 17.80
N GLY A 482 -2.35 -36.80 16.58
CA GLY A 482 -3.78 -36.84 16.32
C GLY A 482 -4.42 -35.47 16.06
N ILE A 483 -5.65 -35.50 15.52
CA ILE A 483 -6.43 -34.32 15.12
C ILE A 483 -7.77 -34.37 15.86
N GLY A 484 -8.14 -33.27 16.51
CA GLY A 484 -9.45 -33.09 17.14
C GLY A 484 -10.33 -32.13 16.32
N VAL A 485 -11.52 -32.59 15.91
CA VAL A 485 -12.55 -31.76 15.27
C VAL A 485 -13.76 -31.73 16.19
N VAL A 486 -13.99 -30.60 16.85
CA VAL A 486 -15.01 -30.46 17.90
C VAL A 486 -15.82 -29.18 17.68
N SER A 487 -17.12 -29.26 17.97
CA SER A 487 -18.03 -28.11 18.01
C SER A 487 -19.11 -28.40 19.05
N PRO A 488 -19.55 -27.40 19.83
CA PRO A 488 -20.76 -27.55 20.65
C PRO A 488 -22.03 -27.62 19.77
N GLU A 489 -21.92 -27.18 18.52
CA GLU A 489 -22.96 -27.25 17.49
C GLU A 489 -22.62 -28.36 16.48
N ALA A 490 -23.37 -28.43 15.37
CA ALA A 490 -23.17 -29.45 14.34
C ALA A 490 -21.74 -29.45 13.73
N VAL A 491 -21.24 -30.65 13.45
CA VAL A 491 -20.08 -30.92 12.58
C VAL A 491 -20.58 -31.67 11.35
N LEU A 492 -20.27 -31.16 10.15
CA LEU A 492 -20.69 -31.77 8.88
C LEU A 492 -19.47 -32.24 8.10
N LEU A 493 -19.47 -33.52 7.71
CA LEU A 493 -18.55 -34.10 6.75
C LEU A 493 -19.36 -34.47 5.51
N SER A 494 -19.11 -33.80 4.38
CA SER A 494 -19.87 -34.01 3.15
C SER A 494 -18.94 -33.93 1.96
N SER A 495 -19.17 -34.82 0.99
CA SER A 495 -18.55 -34.78 -0.33
C SER A 495 -19.67 -34.77 -1.36
N GLY A 496 -19.66 -33.77 -2.23
CA GLY A 496 -20.76 -33.54 -3.18
C GLY A 496 -20.69 -34.37 -4.46
N ARG A 497 -19.56 -35.06 -4.73
CA ARG A 497 -19.35 -35.84 -5.96
C ARG A 497 -18.74 -37.21 -5.70
N ASP A 498 -17.84 -37.29 -4.74
CA ASP A 498 -17.09 -38.51 -4.42
C ASP A 498 -17.46 -39.04 -3.03
N SER A 499 -16.86 -40.16 -2.64
CA SER A 499 -17.10 -40.82 -1.35
C SER A 499 -16.46 -40.08 -0.17
N VAL A 500 -17.08 -40.23 1.01
CA VAL A 500 -16.44 -39.93 2.30
C VAL A 500 -15.87 -41.24 2.85
N ALA A 501 -14.55 -41.33 2.96
CA ALA A 501 -13.87 -42.51 3.51
C ALA A 501 -13.40 -42.26 4.95
N ILE A 502 -13.77 -43.16 5.87
CA ILE A 502 -13.27 -43.19 7.24
C ILE A 502 -12.49 -44.49 7.43
N THR A 503 -11.16 -44.37 7.62
CA THR A 503 -10.26 -45.52 7.70
C THR A 503 -9.50 -45.52 9.03
N SER A 504 -9.55 -46.65 9.73
CA SER A 504 -8.91 -46.82 11.04
C SER A 504 -8.17 -48.15 11.07
N SER A 505 -6.87 -48.14 11.40
CA SER A 505 -6.08 -49.37 11.57
C SER A 505 -6.49 -50.22 12.77
N ARG A 506 -7.27 -49.63 13.69
CA ARG A 506 -7.79 -50.28 14.90
C ARG A 506 -9.32 -50.32 14.87
N SER A 507 -9.96 -49.42 15.63
CA SER A 507 -11.41 -49.39 15.80
C SER A 507 -11.95 -48.06 15.27
N THR A 508 -13.08 -48.12 14.59
CA THR A 508 -13.92 -46.95 14.33
C THR A 508 -15.08 -46.99 15.31
N ASN A 509 -15.14 -46.02 16.23
CA ASN A 509 -16.18 -45.92 17.24
C ASN A 509 -17.16 -44.82 16.84
N ILE A 510 -18.45 -45.15 16.77
CA ILE A 510 -19.54 -44.20 16.52
C ILE A 510 -20.45 -44.25 17.74
N SER A 511 -20.69 -43.10 18.37
CA SER A 511 -21.51 -43.00 19.58
C SER A 511 -22.40 -41.77 19.48
N ALA A 512 -23.71 -41.95 19.67
CA ALA A 512 -24.70 -40.88 19.67
C ALA A 512 -25.44 -40.85 21.01
N GLY A 513 -25.73 -39.65 21.51
CA GLY A 513 -26.56 -39.48 22.72
C GLY A 513 -28.04 -39.75 22.46
N HIS A 514 -28.45 -39.74 21.19
CA HIS A 514 -29.78 -40.06 20.70
C HIS A 514 -29.65 -41.12 19.61
N ASP A 515 -29.94 -40.77 18.36
CA ASP A 515 -30.04 -41.73 17.26
C ASP A 515 -28.77 -41.83 16.44
N ILE A 516 -28.49 -43.04 15.94
CA ILE A 516 -27.60 -43.26 14.80
C ILE A 516 -28.48 -43.63 13.62
N THR A 517 -28.62 -42.71 12.67
CA THR A 517 -29.38 -42.92 11.44
C THR A 517 -28.44 -43.15 10.26
N GLY A 518 -28.80 -44.09 9.40
CA GLY A 518 -28.05 -44.41 8.19
C GLY A 518 -29.01 -44.69 7.06
N THR A 519 -28.87 -43.95 5.97
CA THR A 519 -29.68 -44.09 4.75
C THR A 519 -28.74 -44.06 3.57
N ALA A 520 -28.95 -44.97 2.61
CA ALA A 520 -28.21 -45.01 1.36
C ALA A 520 -29.18 -45.14 0.20
N GLU A 521 -28.95 -44.39 -0.88
CA GLU A 521 -29.71 -44.55 -2.13
C GLU A 521 -29.48 -45.93 -2.76
N GLY A 522 -28.22 -46.40 -2.73
CA GLY A 522 -27.85 -47.73 -3.19
C GLY A 522 -28.18 -48.80 -2.15
N ALA A 523 -27.22 -49.08 -1.27
CA ALA A 523 -27.38 -50.12 -0.26
C ALA A 523 -26.51 -49.85 0.97
N ILE A 524 -26.95 -50.36 2.12
CA ILE A 524 -26.17 -50.41 3.35
C ILE A 524 -25.54 -51.81 3.44
N SER A 525 -24.22 -51.89 3.45
CA SER A 525 -23.49 -53.15 3.59
C SER A 525 -22.62 -53.13 4.85
N LEU A 526 -22.88 -54.07 5.76
CA LEU A 526 -22.11 -54.26 7.00
C LEU A 526 -21.44 -55.63 6.94
N CYS A 527 -20.11 -55.66 6.88
CA CYS A 527 -19.33 -56.89 6.76
C CYS A 527 -18.28 -56.98 7.87
N ALA A 528 -18.41 -58.00 8.72
CA ALA A 528 -17.41 -58.34 9.73
C ALA A 528 -16.61 -59.57 9.28
N VAL A 529 -15.32 -59.40 9.00
CA VAL A 529 -14.49 -60.45 8.37
C VAL A 529 -14.07 -61.55 9.35
N THR A 530 -13.87 -61.21 10.64
CA THR A 530 -13.20 -62.13 11.59
C THR A 530 -13.99 -62.48 12.84
N LYS A 531 -14.79 -61.56 13.40
CA LYS A 531 -15.45 -61.73 14.71
C LYS A 531 -16.98 -61.78 14.69
N GLY A 532 -17.61 -61.51 13.54
CA GLY A 532 -19.08 -61.49 13.39
C GLY A 532 -19.73 -60.13 13.69
N LEU A 533 -21.05 -60.07 13.55
CA LEU A 533 -21.89 -58.88 13.74
C LEU A 533 -22.78 -59.08 14.97
N ASP A 534 -22.83 -58.07 15.84
CA ASP A 534 -23.68 -58.05 17.05
C ASP A 534 -24.72 -56.93 16.93
N LEU A 535 -25.98 -57.28 16.69
CA LEU A 535 -27.11 -56.36 16.59
C LEU A 535 -28.07 -56.61 17.75
N LYS A 536 -28.23 -55.61 18.63
CA LYS A 536 -29.05 -55.72 19.84
C LYS A 536 -29.83 -54.43 20.09
N ALA A 537 -31.12 -54.58 20.38
CA ALA A 537 -31.91 -53.56 21.06
C ALA A 537 -32.01 -53.98 22.53
N VAL A 538 -31.49 -53.16 23.46
CA VAL A 538 -31.54 -53.45 24.91
C VAL A 538 -32.95 -53.22 25.45
N ASP A 539 -33.60 -52.17 24.94
CA ASP A 539 -35.00 -51.83 25.13
C ASP A 539 -35.58 -51.40 23.78
N GLY A 540 -36.89 -51.51 23.61
CA GLY A 540 -37.57 -51.25 22.34
C GLY A 540 -37.51 -52.39 21.31
N ASP A 541 -38.22 -52.20 20.21
CA ASP A 541 -38.44 -53.23 19.19
C ASP A 541 -37.29 -53.30 18.17
N MET A 542 -36.89 -54.51 17.78
CA MET A 542 -36.05 -54.72 16.59
C MET A 542 -36.94 -55.05 15.40
N GLN A 543 -36.84 -54.24 14.35
CA GLN A 543 -37.60 -54.42 13.11
C GLN A 543 -36.65 -54.66 11.93
N LEU A 544 -36.90 -55.74 11.18
CA LEU A 544 -36.21 -56.07 9.94
C LEU A 544 -37.27 -56.18 8.85
N HIS A 545 -37.14 -55.39 7.77
CA HIS A 545 -38.12 -55.34 6.69
C HIS A 545 -37.43 -55.40 5.33
N ALA A 546 -38.03 -56.14 4.38
CA ALA A 546 -37.65 -56.11 2.97
C ALA A 546 -38.93 -55.88 2.14
N TYR A 547 -39.23 -54.63 1.80
CA TYR A 547 -40.51 -54.26 1.18
C TYR A 547 -40.63 -54.61 -0.29
N GLY A 548 -39.55 -54.42 -1.06
CA GLY A 548 -39.51 -54.71 -2.50
C GLY A 548 -38.67 -55.93 -2.87
N GLY A 549 -38.14 -56.66 -1.88
CA GLY A 549 -37.17 -57.73 -2.09
C GLY A 549 -37.30 -58.86 -1.07
N ALA A 550 -36.49 -59.90 -1.22
CA ALA A 550 -36.49 -61.04 -0.31
C ALA A 550 -35.66 -60.77 0.94
N MET A 551 -36.13 -61.23 2.10
CA MET A 551 -35.32 -61.38 3.29
C MET A 551 -34.70 -62.78 3.30
N HIS A 552 -33.36 -62.87 3.35
CA HIS A 552 -32.63 -64.14 3.37
C HIS A 552 -31.73 -64.23 4.61
N ALA A 553 -31.92 -65.28 5.41
CA ALA A 553 -31.09 -65.58 6.57
C ALA A 553 -30.44 -66.96 6.38
N LEU A 554 -29.11 -66.99 6.38
CA LEU A 554 -28.31 -68.19 6.13
C LEU A 554 -27.24 -68.33 7.21
N ALA A 555 -27.09 -69.54 7.77
CA ALA A 555 -25.99 -69.90 8.65
C ALA A 555 -25.40 -71.25 8.22
N ASN A 556 -24.07 -71.39 8.31
CA ASN A 556 -23.39 -72.66 8.04
C ASN A 556 -23.58 -73.69 9.17
N ASP A 557 -23.88 -73.21 10.38
CA ASP A 557 -24.18 -74.04 11.55
C ASP A 557 -25.69 -73.99 11.85
N GLN A 558 -26.10 -73.47 12.99
CA GLN A 558 -27.51 -73.41 13.40
C GLN A 558 -28.15 -72.03 13.19
N ILE A 559 -29.43 -72.01 12.82
CA ILE A 559 -30.32 -70.86 12.94
C ILE A 559 -31.27 -71.12 14.12
N LYS A 560 -31.29 -70.21 15.10
CA LYS A 560 -32.14 -70.30 16.30
C LYS A 560 -33.11 -69.12 16.35
N ILE A 561 -34.40 -69.40 16.35
CA ILE A 561 -35.48 -68.40 16.46
C ILE A 561 -36.28 -68.72 17.72
N GLU A 562 -36.27 -67.82 18.70
CA GLU A 562 -36.89 -68.05 20.01
C GLU A 562 -37.66 -66.82 20.49
N SER A 563 -38.79 -67.07 21.15
CA SER A 563 -39.48 -66.09 21.98
C SER A 563 -39.48 -66.60 23.42
N LEU A 564 -38.84 -65.88 24.35
CA LEU A 564 -38.66 -66.34 25.73
C LEU A 564 -39.94 -66.24 26.57
N ALA A 565 -40.80 -65.25 26.28
CA ALA A 565 -42.03 -65.00 27.02
C ALA A 565 -43.27 -64.83 26.11
N GLY A 566 -43.07 -64.77 24.79
CA GLY A 566 -44.12 -64.47 23.82
C GLY A 566 -44.42 -65.63 22.88
N ARG A 567 -44.74 -65.29 21.63
CA ARG A 567 -45.04 -66.26 20.56
C ARG A 567 -44.10 -66.07 19.38
N VAL A 568 -43.86 -67.14 18.63
CA VAL A 568 -43.27 -67.08 17.28
C VAL A 568 -44.41 -67.23 16.29
N GLU A 569 -44.59 -66.24 15.42
CA GLU A 569 -45.64 -66.21 14.40
C GLU A 569 -44.97 -66.16 13.02
N ILE A 570 -45.27 -67.15 12.17
CA ILE A 570 -44.81 -67.23 10.78
C ILE A 570 -46.05 -67.30 9.91
N SER A 571 -46.22 -66.30 9.05
CA SER A 571 -47.35 -66.18 8.14
C SER A 571 -46.84 -65.87 6.73
N ALA A 572 -47.48 -66.46 5.73
CA ALA A 572 -47.25 -66.17 4.32
C ALA A 572 -48.59 -66.26 3.58
N PRO A 573 -48.88 -65.34 2.64
CA PRO A 573 -50.13 -65.36 1.87
C PRO A 573 -50.15 -66.47 0.81
N GLU A 574 -48.98 -66.89 0.30
CA GLU A 574 -48.89 -67.88 -0.77
C GLU A 574 -48.51 -69.28 -0.28
N GLU A 575 -47.37 -69.42 0.40
CA GLU A 575 -46.84 -70.74 0.75
C GLU A 575 -45.86 -70.68 1.93
N ILE A 576 -45.95 -71.67 2.84
CA ILE A 576 -44.94 -71.93 3.89
C ILE A 576 -44.41 -73.35 3.70
N VAL A 577 -43.08 -73.51 3.67
CA VAL A 577 -42.41 -74.81 3.56
C VAL A 577 -41.37 -74.97 4.65
N PHE A 578 -41.51 -76.02 5.46
CA PHE A 578 -40.43 -76.51 6.33
C PHE A 578 -39.86 -77.77 5.70
N SER A 579 -38.55 -77.80 5.44
CA SER A 579 -37.89 -78.96 4.81
C SER A 579 -36.64 -79.36 5.58
N CYS A 580 -36.42 -80.67 5.75
CA CYS A 580 -35.24 -81.22 6.42
C CYS A 580 -34.96 -82.64 5.91
N GLY A 581 -33.80 -82.87 5.29
CA GLY A 581 -33.37 -84.21 4.85
C GLY A 581 -34.34 -84.92 3.88
N GLY A 582 -35.14 -84.17 3.13
CA GLY A 582 -36.19 -84.68 2.23
C GLY A 582 -37.58 -84.84 2.86
N ALA A 583 -37.72 -84.75 4.18
CA ALA A 583 -39.02 -84.61 4.84
C ALA A 583 -39.49 -83.16 4.82
N PHE A 584 -40.80 -82.92 4.72
CA PHE A 584 -41.34 -81.57 4.68
C PHE A 584 -42.75 -81.43 5.26
N ILE A 585 -43.07 -80.19 5.65
CA ILE A 585 -44.41 -79.70 5.94
C ILE A 585 -44.65 -78.52 5.01
N ARG A 586 -45.70 -78.59 4.19
CA ARG A 586 -46.06 -77.54 3.23
C ARG A 586 -47.48 -77.05 3.49
N ILE A 587 -47.66 -75.74 3.59
CA ILE A 587 -48.94 -75.08 3.80
C ILE A 587 -49.19 -74.15 2.62
N LYS A 588 -50.23 -74.44 1.82
CA LYS A 588 -50.52 -73.72 0.57
C LYS A 588 -52.01 -73.83 0.21
N ASP A 589 -52.63 -72.75 -0.26
CA ASP A 589 -54.02 -72.73 -0.75
C ASP A 589 -55.07 -73.28 0.25
N GLY A 590 -54.76 -73.25 1.55
CA GLY A 590 -55.59 -73.83 2.61
C GLY A 590 -55.32 -75.31 2.93
N ASP A 591 -54.45 -75.97 2.16
CA ASP A 591 -54.02 -77.35 2.37
C ASP A 591 -52.74 -77.46 3.22
N ILE A 592 -52.65 -78.54 4.00
CA ILE A 592 -51.43 -78.95 4.71
C ILE A 592 -50.97 -80.30 4.14
N GLU A 593 -49.79 -80.31 3.54
CA GLU A 593 -49.14 -81.50 2.99
C GLU A 593 -47.97 -81.94 3.88
N LEU A 594 -48.01 -83.19 4.34
CA LEU A 594 -46.97 -83.83 5.14
C LEU A 594 -46.30 -84.93 4.31
N GLY A 595 -45.06 -84.74 3.90
CA GLY A 595 -44.31 -85.69 3.08
C GLY A 595 -43.00 -86.12 3.74
N ALA A 596 -42.67 -87.41 3.66
CA ALA A 596 -41.38 -87.93 4.10
C ALA A 596 -40.96 -89.15 3.27
N PRO A 597 -39.67 -89.27 2.88
CA PRO A 597 -39.15 -90.46 2.20
C PRO A 597 -39.09 -91.69 3.13
N GLY A 598 -39.12 -91.47 4.46
CA GLY A 598 -39.22 -92.51 5.48
C GLY A 598 -40.64 -92.61 6.06
N ASN A 599 -40.73 -92.71 7.39
CA ASN A 599 -42.01 -92.82 8.10
C ASN A 599 -42.47 -91.46 8.66
N ILE A 600 -43.78 -91.20 8.63
CA ILE A 600 -44.41 -90.13 9.42
C ILE A 600 -44.91 -90.73 10.73
N HIS A 601 -44.34 -90.33 11.86
CA HIS A 601 -44.73 -90.81 13.18
C HIS A 601 -45.66 -89.83 13.89
N HIS A 602 -46.94 -90.18 14.04
CA HIS A 602 -47.86 -89.49 14.94
C HIS A 602 -47.87 -90.20 16.29
N ARG A 603 -47.22 -89.62 17.30
CA ARG A 603 -47.20 -90.15 18.68
C ARG A 603 -48.06 -89.26 19.59
N ALA A 604 -49.34 -89.63 19.74
CA ALA A 604 -50.31 -88.88 20.55
C ALA A 604 -51.27 -89.82 21.29
N ALA A 605 -51.85 -89.37 22.41
CA ALA A 605 -52.88 -90.12 23.14
C ALA A 605 -54.21 -90.20 22.36
N TYR A 606 -54.53 -89.17 21.56
CA TYR A 606 -55.66 -89.12 20.63
C TYR A 606 -55.29 -88.27 19.41
N VAL A 607 -55.74 -88.67 18.21
CA VAL A 607 -55.71 -87.83 17.00
C VAL A 607 -57.14 -87.61 16.58
N LEU A 608 -57.63 -86.37 16.70
CA LEU A 608 -59.00 -85.99 16.42
C LEU A 608 -59.08 -85.25 15.07
N LYS A 609 -59.85 -85.76 14.12
CA LYS A 609 -60.10 -85.09 12.83
C LYS A 609 -61.44 -84.34 12.90
N GLY A 610 -61.40 -83.02 13.14
CA GLY A 610 -62.57 -82.13 13.15
C GLY A 610 -62.98 -81.64 11.75
N GLY A 611 -64.02 -80.80 11.68
CA GLY A 611 -64.43 -80.10 10.45
C GLY A 611 -63.48 -78.94 10.11
N ALA A 612 -63.58 -78.41 8.87
CA ALA A 612 -62.76 -77.29 8.42
C ALA A 612 -63.01 -76.02 9.27
N THR A 613 -61.95 -75.25 9.51
CA THR A 613 -62.00 -73.95 10.19
C THR A 613 -60.96 -73.02 9.57
N THR A 614 -61.09 -71.71 9.79
CA THR A 614 -60.21 -70.69 9.20
C THR A 614 -59.77 -69.71 10.28
N LEU A 615 -58.49 -69.35 10.27
CA LEU A 615 -57.93 -68.26 11.06
C LEU A 615 -57.56 -67.12 10.10
N THR A 616 -58.07 -65.91 10.35
CA THR A 616 -57.76 -64.74 9.52
C THR A 616 -56.85 -63.79 10.31
N THR A 617 -55.62 -63.62 9.83
CA THR A 617 -54.67 -62.64 10.37
C THR A 617 -54.63 -61.42 9.44
N PRO A 618 -54.82 -60.18 9.93
CA PRO A 618 -54.76 -58.99 9.09
C PRO A 618 -53.33 -58.74 8.58
N ALA A 619 -53.20 -58.40 7.29
CA ALA A 619 -51.93 -58.05 6.66
C ALA A 619 -51.45 -56.65 7.08
N THR A 620 -50.15 -56.49 7.33
CA THR A 620 -49.55 -55.17 7.61
C THR A 620 -49.43 -54.36 6.31
N PRO A 621 -49.99 -53.14 6.23
CA PRO A 621 -49.90 -52.32 5.02
C PRO A 621 -48.47 -51.78 4.79
N ILE A 622 -48.05 -51.75 3.53
CA ILE A 622 -46.73 -51.27 3.08
C ILE A 622 -46.93 -49.95 2.31
N PRO A 623 -46.40 -48.79 2.79
CA PRO A 623 -46.40 -47.55 2.02
C PRO A 623 -45.29 -47.55 0.96
N PRO A 624 -45.58 -47.34 -0.34
CA PRO A 624 -44.55 -47.15 -1.35
C PRO A 624 -44.01 -45.72 -1.29
N GLY A 625 -42.74 -45.54 -0.92
CA GLY A 625 -42.04 -44.27 -1.10
C GLY A 625 -41.79 -43.96 -2.58
N TYR A 626 -41.71 -42.68 -2.94
CA TYR A 626 -41.46 -42.21 -4.31
C TYR A 626 -40.06 -41.59 -4.41
N ALA A 627 -39.37 -41.81 -5.54
CA ALA A 627 -38.06 -41.23 -5.82
C ALA A 627 -37.98 -40.82 -7.30
N ALA A 628 -37.43 -39.62 -7.58
CA ALA A 628 -37.20 -39.15 -8.94
C ALA A 628 -35.89 -38.34 -9.04
N GLY A 629 -35.09 -38.60 -10.07
CA GLY A 629 -33.94 -37.80 -10.46
C GLY A 629 -34.12 -37.26 -11.89
N TYR A 630 -33.51 -36.12 -12.19
CA TYR A 630 -33.68 -35.43 -13.48
C TYR A 630 -32.33 -35.31 -14.20
N THR A 631 -32.33 -35.29 -15.53
CA THR A 631 -31.12 -35.06 -16.33
C THR A 631 -31.28 -33.76 -17.09
N LEU A 632 -30.34 -32.84 -16.89
CA LEU A 632 -30.26 -31.58 -17.61
C LEU A 632 -29.49 -31.77 -18.92
N SER A 633 -30.20 -31.60 -20.02
CA SER A 633 -29.63 -31.63 -21.37
C SER A 633 -29.51 -30.24 -21.96
N ASP A 634 -28.34 -29.91 -22.52
CA ASP A 634 -28.15 -28.72 -23.35
C ASP A 634 -28.47 -29.09 -24.81
N PRO A 635 -29.37 -28.38 -25.51
CA PRO A 635 -29.75 -28.68 -26.91
C PRO A 635 -28.59 -28.69 -27.91
N VAL A 636 -27.44 -28.06 -27.59
CA VAL A 636 -26.27 -27.92 -28.45
C VAL A 636 -25.11 -28.85 -28.03
N LYS A 637 -24.94 -29.10 -26.73
CA LYS A 637 -23.82 -29.88 -26.18
C LYS A 637 -24.20 -31.27 -25.65
N GLY A 638 -25.47 -31.65 -25.70
CA GLY A 638 -25.99 -32.93 -25.23
C GLY A 638 -26.35 -32.88 -23.75
N TYR A 639 -25.34 -32.97 -22.87
CA TYR A 639 -25.53 -32.87 -21.42
C TYR A 639 -25.01 -31.52 -20.90
N ALA A 640 -25.62 -31.01 -19.84
CA ALA A 640 -25.20 -29.78 -19.18
C ALA A 640 -24.49 -30.11 -17.85
N PRO A 641 -23.18 -30.40 -17.89
CA PRO A 641 -22.44 -30.75 -16.69
C PRO A 641 -22.22 -29.53 -15.81
N PHE A 642 -22.24 -29.74 -14.49
CA PHE A 642 -21.84 -28.78 -13.47
C PHE A 642 -22.67 -27.49 -13.39
N VAL A 643 -23.95 -27.56 -13.75
CA VAL A 643 -24.91 -26.44 -13.66
C VAL A 643 -25.58 -26.41 -12.28
N ARG A 644 -25.62 -25.25 -11.63
CA ARG A 644 -26.37 -25.06 -10.37
C ARG A 644 -27.87 -25.14 -10.62
N TYR A 645 -28.59 -25.83 -9.75
CA TYR A 645 -30.04 -25.97 -9.81
C TYR A 645 -30.67 -25.91 -8.41
N LEU A 646 -31.99 -25.71 -8.35
CA LEU A 646 -32.83 -25.81 -7.16
C LEU A 646 -34.09 -26.60 -7.50
N ILE A 647 -34.28 -27.79 -6.90
CA ILE A 647 -35.52 -28.55 -7.02
C ILE A 647 -36.44 -28.16 -5.87
N THR A 648 -37.69 -27.79 -6.15
CA THR A 648 -38.74 -27.53 -5.15
C THR A 648 -39.85 -28.56 -5.32
N THR A 649 -40.15 -29.34 -4.27
CA THR A 649 -41.24 -30.32 -4.29
C THR A 649 -42.61 -29.65 -4.16
N GLN A 650 -43.69 -30.36 -4.52
CA GLN A 650 -45.06 -29.87 -4.32
C GLN A 650 -45.40 -29.57 -2.86
N GLU A 651 -44.69 -30.21 -1.92
CA GLU A 651 -44.81 -30.02 -0.47
C GLU A 651 -43.99 -28.80 0.01
N GLY A 652 -43.22 -28.16 -0.88
CA GLY A 652 -42.48 -26.92 -0.62
C GLY A 652 -41.04 -27.13 -0.16
N GLU A 653 -40.54 -28.37 -0.11
CA GLU A 653 -39.14 -28.66 0.24
C GLU A 653 -38.19 -28.27 -0.89
N ARG A 654 -37.02 -27.74 -0.55
CA ARG A 654 -36.06 -27.16 -1.50
C ARG A 654 -34.72 -27.87 -1.44
N PHE A 655 -34.28 -28.39 -2.58
CA PHE A 655 -33.04 -29.14 -2.77
C PHE A 655 -32.11 -28.41 -3.75
N PRO A 656 -31.22 -27.52 -3.27
CA PRO A 656 -30.18 -26.93 -4.10
C PRO A 656 -29.12 -27.97 -4.45
N GLY A 657 -28.59 -27.93 -5.67
CA GLY A 657 -27.54 -28.84 -6.11
C GLY A 657 -26.78 -28.36 -7.33
N VAL A 658 -25.84 -29.17 -7.79
CA VAL A 658 -25.07 -28.96 -9.02
C VAL A 658 -25.11 -30.26 -9.80
N THR A 659 -25.39 -30.20 -11.11
CA THR A 659 -25.46 -31.40 -11.94
C THR A 659 -24.10 -32.12 -12.02
N ASP A 660 -24.13 -33.44 -12.14
CA ASP A 660 -22.91 -34.24 -12.33
C ASP A 660 -22.32 -34.09 -13.74
N LYS A 661 -21.27 -34.86 -14.06
CA LYS A 661 -20.60 -34.86 -15.38
C LYS A 661 -21.51 -35.29 -16.54
N ASP A 662 -22.59 -36.02 -16.23
CA ASP A 662 -23.58 -36.51 -17.18
C ASP A 662 -24.87 -35.65 -17.16
N GLY A 663 -24.84 -34.51 -16.44
CA GLY A 663 -25.95 -33.57 -16.34
C GLY A 663 -27.05 -33.98 -15.36
N LYS A 664 -26.86 -35.00 -14.51
CA LYS A 664 -27.89 -35.50 -13.60
C LYS A 664 -27.98 -34.70 -12.31
N THR A 665 -29.20 -34.53 -11.79
CA THR A 665 -29.47 -34.03 -10.45
C THR A 665 -29.38 -35.17 -9.43
N ILE A 666 -29.21 -34.82 -8.15
CA ILE A 666 -29.49 -35.78 -7.06
C ILE A 666 -30.95 -36.26 -7.14
N PRO A 667 -31.24 -37.52 -6.79
CA PRO A 667 -32.61 -37.98 -6.65
C PRO A 667 -33.28 -37.34 -5.44
N VAL A 668 -34.54 -36.95 -5.60
CA VAL A 668 -35.40 -36.41 -4.53
C VAL A 668 -36.40 -37.49 -4.12
N HIS A 669 -36.47 -37.75 -2.81
CA HIS A 669 -37.35 -38.76 -2.22
C HIS A 669 -38.55 -38.09 -1.55
N THR A 670 -39.77 -38.54 -1.84
CA THR A 670 -41.02 -38.03 -1.26
C THR A 670 -41.95 -39.16 -0.82
N LEU A 671 -42.87 -38.85 0.09
CA LEU A 671 -43.88 -39.82 0.58
C LEU A 671 -44.94 -40.13 -0.48
N LEU A 672 -45.28 -39.15 -1.32
CA LEU A 672 -46.24 -39.27 -2.41
C LEU A 672 -45.63 -38.75 -3.72
N PRO A 673 -46.02 -39.30 -4.88
CA PRO A 673 -45.67 -38.70 -6.16
C PRO A 673 -46.29 -37.31 -6.27
N GLY A 674 -45.47 -36.31 -6.59
CA GLY A 674 -45.89 -34.92 -6.75
C GLY A 674 -45.06 -34.20 -7.82
N ASN A 675 -45.58 -33.10 -8.34
CA ASN A 675 -44.82 -32.27 -9.30
C ASN A 675 -43.64 -31.61 -8.58
N VAL A 676 -42.51 -31.47 -9.29
CA VAL A 676 -41.38 -30.68 -8.82
C VAL A 676 -41.11 -29.52 -9.77
N LEU A 677 -40.68 -28.40 -9.21
CA LEU A 677 -40.21 -27.23 -9.95
C LEU A 677 -38.68 -27.24 -9.93
N ILE A 678 -38.01 -27.11 -11.08
CA ILE A 678 -36.55 -27.02 -11.16
C ILE A 678 -36.17 -25.63 -11.65
N GLU A 679 -35.42 -24.90 -10.84
CA GLU A 679 -34.96 -23.54 -11.14
C GLU A 679 -33.43 -23.55 -11.33
N PHE A 680 -32.93 -22.76 -12.28
CA PHE A 680 -31.50 -22.54 -12.49
C PHE A 680 -31.18 -21.13 -12.01
N PRO A 681 -30.31 -20.95 -11.00
CA PRO A 681 -29.89 -19.62 -10.59
C PRO A 681 -29.23 -18.94 -11.78
N ASN A 682 -29.84 -17.86 -12.29
CA ASN A 682 -29.20 -17.01 -13.27
C ASN A 682 -27.91 -16.47 -12.65
N ASP A 683 -26.76 -16.82 -13.24
CA ASP A 683 -25.58 -15.97 -13.13
C ASP A 683 -25.99 -14.62 -13.69
N LYS A 684 -26.31 -13.67 -12.80
CA LYS A 684 -26.35 -12.27 -13.18
C LYS A 684 -25.00 -11.94 -13.79
N PRO A 685 -24.93 -11.37 -15.01
CA PRO A 685 -23.74 -10.63 -15.40
C PRO A 685 -23.57 -9.50 -14.38
N ASP A 686 -22.36 -9.34 -13.86
CA ASP A 686 -21.97 -8.15 -13.10
C ASP A 686 -22.25 -6.91 -13.96
N ASP A 687 -23.27 -6.13 -13.59
CA ASP A 687 -23.33 -4.71 -13.88
C ASP A 687 -22.72 -3.99 -12.66
N GLN A 688 -21.40 -3.78 -12.69
CA GLN A 688 -20.69 -2.53 -12.31
C GLN A 688 -19.18 -2.66 -12.45
#